data_AF-A0A0F6MRY5-F1
#
_entry.id   AF-A0A0F6MRY5-F1
#
_cell.length_a   1.000
_cell.length_b   1.000
_cell.length_c   1.000
_cell.angle_alpha   90.00
_cell.angle_beta   90.00
_cell.angle_gamma   90.00
#
_symmetry.space_group_name_H-M   'P 1'
#
loop_
_entity.id
_entity.type
_entity.pdbx_description
1 polymer ?
#
loop_
_entity_poly.entity_id
_entity_poly.type
_entity_poly.pdbx_seq_one_letter_code
_entity_poly.pdbx_strand_id
1 'polypeptide(L)'
;MKKILRILIISAVLLTTAIVFTSCKQFLEDPEEFLGYWSSEVVPIDFSIDKPYQMSNDGALCIPSATDVILTIKLRNPRKFSLVTPTPTSSAADVQKIINFPGLLTQPTYGTHYTLEQTPDKTALKLTYKPGFLKDHEWGMGNISPEITLTSTDGRPFNKKFSLNLRADTAPSLEYKGVGKTQVGTKWYYVLIFQAKNVDDPLPPPLDHLHGDIKKLSVTGGDSADIVFGSTGFAASGRLLASAEVVQLASGEGPEAPLNWSSLNDNSWALRYRTDTEVKTARKNYTFTLIDEAGLKSSDIHVSTPATKAEDAKLYYNSKDISTQAGNPSSPYLISTELSITVEAKTETTGASIAGKLFRKTSGDWNEVGDTNINSGTSNKVDIRLEAPSSTSSEIEYKISLTTGGDGFADGTAKEFYVKVRKGTVLEIKSSDSGAWNKLKTEVETPSGGADIIKITGIIKANNGDTKIDVKRAIKIMGSDKNTDILNADNETFIFDIFSSGELTLEKLTLQKGKNTDSSRGGGGIYCAGGELITDDVIIQNCTATNNGGGVYVDVNSTFKMYGGTIKNNMSTLGKGVYVAGASFPSMSDGEFIMGGEACVGEWENGTLQDGNDVYLGRNDLSSYPVKIQIDNDKPIAKPKVACITPYSYDVNYTVLTMPGGSVNDYTNRFTVTPEDLGSGDTQNWKVGKKGLLEKQ
;
A
#
# COMPACT_ATOMS: atom_id res chain seq x y z
N MET A 1 43.94 108.72 -44.51
CA MET A 1 43.32 108.40 -43.21
C MET A 1 42.15 107.40 -43.28
N LYS A 2 41.14 107.56 -44.15
CA LYS A 2 39.94 106.66 -44.18
C LYS A 2 40.24 105.15 -44.42
N LYS A 3 41.26 104.78 -45.20
CA LYS A 3 41.63 103.36 -45.43
C LYS A 3 42.27 102.70 -44.20
N ILE A 4 43.11 103.42 -43.45
CA ILE A 4 43.79 102.92 -42.24
C ILE A 4 42.78 102.74 -41.09
N LEU A 5 41.82 103.66 -40.95
CA LEU A 5 40.75 103.56 -39.95
C LEU A 5 39.83 102.36 -40.19
N ARG A 6 39.51 102.03 -41.46
CA ARG A 6 38.72 100.82 -41.80
C ARG A 6 39.47 99.52 -41.48
N ILE A 7 40.78 99.47 -41.72
CA ILE A 7 41.61 98.31 -41.37
C ILE A 7 41.68 98.15 -39.85
N LEU A 8 41.91 99.24 -39.10
CA LEU A 8 41.94 99.19 -37.63
C LEU A 8 40.60 98.79 -37.00
N ILE A 9 39.47 99.20 -37.56
CA ILE A 9 38.13 98.78 -37.08
C ILE A 9 37.92 97.28 -37.37
N ILE A 10 38.28 96.79 -38.56
CA ILE A 10 38.17 95.36 -38.90
C ILE A 10 39.12 94.52 -38.02
N SER A 11 40.34 94.99 -37.77
CA SER A 11 41.30 94.34 -36.86
C SER A 11 40.83 94.35 -35.41
N ALA A 12 40.25 95.45 -34.92
CA ALA A 12 39.71 95.54 -33.55
C ALA A 12 38.46 94.67 -33.38
N VAL A 13 37.61 94.56 -34.41
CA VAL A 13 36.46 93.63 -34.44
C VAL A 13 36.96 92.19 -34.49
N LEU A 14 37.93 91.84 -35.33
CA LEU A 14 38.51 90.49 -35.37
C LEU A 14 39.18 90.10 -34.06
N LEU A 15 39.91 91.02 -33.41
CA LEU A 15 40.57 90.77 -32.13
C LEU A 15 39.56 90.64 -30.98
N THR A 16 38.51 91.47 -30.95
CA THR A 16 37.44 91.34 -29.94
C THR A 16 36.60 90.08 -30.16
N THR A 17 36.31 89.71 -31.41
CA THR A 17 35.62 88.44 -31.71
C THR A 17 36.49 87.24 -31.34
N ALA A 18 37.81 87.27 -31.62
CA ALA A 18 38.75 86.21 -31.22
C ALA A 18 38.89 86.08 -29.70
N ILE A 19 38.90 87.18 -28.94
CA ILE A 19 38.92 87.17 -27.47
C ILE A 19 37.61 86.62 -26.89
N VAL A 20 36.47 86.89 -27.54
CA VAL A 20 35.18 86.28 -27.15
C VAL A 20 35.22 84.76 -27.36
N PHE A 21 35.79 84.27 -28.47
CA PHE A 21 35.96 82.84 -28.71
C PHE A 21 36.93 82.16 -27.72
N THR A 22 38.01 82.82 -27.29
CA THR A 22 38.94 82.26 -26.29
C THR A 22 38.43 82.35 -24.85
N SER A 23 37.42 83.18 -24.57
CA SER A 23 36.80 83.28 -23.24
C SER A 23 35.69 82.26 -22.97
N CYS A 24 35.22 81.57 -24.01
CA CYS A 24 34.13 80.59 -23.92
C CYS A 24 34.68 79.18 -24.11
N LYS A 25 34.64 78.38 -23.03
CA LYS A 25 35.11 76.97 -22.98
C LYS A 25 34.64 76.12 -24.17
N GLN A 26 33.42 76.35 -24.65
CA GLN A 26 32.79 75.66 -25.80
C GLN A 26 33.52 75.83 -27.15
N PHE A 27 34.43 76.81 -27.29
CA PHE A 27 35.21 77.04 -28.51
C PHE A 27 36.70 76.69 -28.35
N LEU A 28 37.10 76.21 -27.16
CA LEU A 28 38.45 75.75 -26.85
C LEU A 28 38.52 74.22 -26.63
N GLU A 29 37.41 73.59 -26.23
CA GLU A 29 37.29 72.14 -26.07
C GLU A 29 37.03 71.48 -27.44
N ASP A 30 37.43 70.21 -27.59
CA ASP A 30 37.13 69.43 -28.80
C ASP A 30 35.61 69.42 -29.04
N PRO A 31 35.11 69.90 -30.19
CA PRO A 31 33.68 69.95 -30.49
C PRO A 31 32.99 68.59 -30.33
N GLU A 32 33.65 67.49 -30.68
CA GLU A 32 33.09 66.14 -30.51
C GLU A 32 33.02 65.73 -29.04
N GLU A 33 34.01 66.11 -28.23
CA GLU A 33 34.01 65.86 -26.79
C GLU A 33 32.94 66.70 -26.07
N PHE A 34 32.86 67.99 -26.39
CA PHE A 34 31.88 68.92 -25.84
C PHE A 34 30.45 68.50 -26.22
N LEU A 35 30.16 68.32 -27.51
CA LEU A 35 28.84 67.87 -27.97
C LEU A 35 28.53 66.46 -27.47
N GLY A 36 29.53 65.57 -27.42
CA GLY A 36 29.39 64.23 -26.88
C GLY A 36 29.10 64.20 -25.37
N TYR A 37 29.63 65.14 -24.60
CA TYR A 37 29.31 65.32 -23.18
C TYR A 37 27.89 65.87 -23.00
N TRP A 38 27.51 66.90 -23.75
CA TRP A 38 26.20 67.55 -23.61
C TRP A 38 25.03 66.72 -24.17
N SER A 39 25.28 65.84 -25.15
CA SER A 39 24.29 64.91 -25.72
C SER A 39 24.20 63.56 -25.00
N SER A 40 25.10 63.25 -24.06
CA SER A 40 25.07 61.99 -23.31
C SER A 40 23.95 61.96 -22.28
N GLU A 41 23.19 60.86 -22.26
CA GLU A 41 22.17 60.59 -21.24
C GLU A 41 22.64 59.52 -20.25
N VAL A 42 22.22 59.64 -18.99
CA VAL A 42 22.24 58.54 -18.02
C VAL A 42 20.86 57.91 -17.99
N VAL A 43 20.80 56.60 -18.25
CA VAL A 43 19.53 55.86 -18.26
C VAL A 43 19.64 54.60 -17.41
N PRO A 44 18.60 54.25 -16.61
CA PRO A 44 18.50 52.93 -16.01
C PRO A 44 18.30 51.89 -17.12
N ILE A 45 19.03 50.77 -17.05
CA ILE A 45 18.97 49.73 -18.08
C ILE A 45 18.58 48.36 -17.54
N ASP A 46 18.78 48.10 -16.26
CA ASP A 46 18.53 46.82 -15.61
C ASP A 46 18.55 47.01 -14.07
N PHE A 47 18.11 46.01 -13.32
CA PHE A 47 18.22 46.01 -11.85
C PHE A 47 18.50 44.62 -11.29
N SER A 48 18.94 44.57 -10.03
CA SER A 48 19.07 43.33 -9.27
C SER A 48 18.78 43.58 -7.80
N ILE A 49 18.15 42.61 -7.14
CA ILE A 49 17.89 42.61 -5.70
C ILE A 49 18.79 41.54 -5.07
N ASP A 50 19.43 41.86 -3.95
CA ASP A 50 20.42 40.99 -3.29
C ASP A 50 19.79 39.83 -2.48
N LYS A 51 18.50 39.91 -2.18
CA LYS A 51 17.72 38.87 -1.49
C LYS A 51 16.81 38.09 -2.43
N PRO A 52 16.45 36.83 -2.09
CA PRO A 52 15.39 36.12 -2.78
C PRO A 52 14.08 36.90 -2.74
N TYR A 53 13.39 36.97 -3.88
CA TYR A 53 12.10 37.62 -4.03
C TYR A 53 11.18 36.76 -4.88
N GLN A 54 9.87 36.94 -4.71
CA GLN A 54 8.85 36.26 -5.51
C GLN A 54 7.98 37.28 -6.21
N MET A 55 7.15 36.82 -7.14
CA MET A 55 6.16 37.66 -7.82
C MET A 55 4.77 37.29 -7.30
N SER A 56 4.05 38.27 -6.79
CA SER A 56 2.66 38.12 -6.37
C SER A 56 1.73 37.89 -7.57
N ASN A 57 0.50 37.45 -7.29
CA ASN A 57 -0.54 37.21 -8.30
C ASN A 57 -0.90 38.47 -9.12
N ASP A 58 -0.68 39.68 -8.57
CA ASP A 58 -0.89 40.97 -9.25
C ASP A 58 0.37 41.49 -9.98
N GLY A 59 1.45 40.72 -10.01
CA GLY A 59 2.67 41.03 -10.75
C GLY A 59 3.63 41.99 -10.04
N ALA A 60 3.51 42.19 -8.72
CA ALA A 60 4.49 42.92 -7.93
C ALA A 60 5.66 42.03 -7.51
N LEU A 61 6.86 42.59 -7.45
CA LEU A 61 8.00 41.91 -6.83
C LEU A 61 7.90 42.05 -5.31
N CYS A 62 7.95 40.93 -4.60
CA CYS A 62 7.80 40.86 -3.16
C CYS A 62 9.15 40.51 -2.51
N ILE A 63 9.67 41.43 -1.71
CA ILE A 63 10.96 41.32 -1.02
C ILE A 63 10.78 41.06 0.48
N PRO A 64 11.73 40.34 1.14
CA PRO A 64 11.64 40.03 2.56
C PRO A 64 11.99 41.22 3.45
N SER A 65 11.52 41.24 4.70
CA SER A 65 11.76 42.36 5.64
C SER A 65 12.79 42.10 6.74
N ALA A 66 13.30 40.87 6.88
CA ALA A 66 14.11 40.49 8.05
C ALA A 66 15.44 41.26 8.16
N THR A 67 16.02 41.66 7.03
CA THR A 67 17.32 42.37 6.95
C THR A 67 17.27 43.46 5.89
N ASP A 68 18.30 44.31 5.84
CA ASP A 68 18.48 45.26 4.74
C ASP A 68 18.34 44.55 3.38
N VAL A 69 17.62 45.19 2.45
CA VAL A 69 17.47 44.76 1.07
C VAL A 69 18.06 45.82 0.15
N ILE A 70 18.97 45.40 -0.74
CA ILE A 70 19.70 46.28 -1.64
C ILE A 70 19.18 46.08 -3.07
N LEU A 71 18.49 47.09 -3.57
CA LEU A 71 18.13 47.23 -4.98
C LEU A 71 19.26 47.96 -5.71
N THR A 72 19.99 47.23 -6.56
CA THR A 72 21.02 47.79 -7.44
C THR A 72 20.42 48.11 -8.79
N ILE A 73 20.40 49.38 -9.16
CA ILE A 73 19.89 49.88 -10.44
C ILE A 73 21.09 50.11 -11.35
N LYS A 74 21.23 49.30 -12.40
CA LYS A 74 22.32 49.43 -13.36
C LYS A 74 22.04 50.59 -14.30
N LEU A 75 23.04 51.43 -14.50
CA LEU A 75 22.98 52.63 -15.31
C LEU A 75 23.85 52.48 -16.56
N ARG A 76 23.33 52.90 -17.70
CA ARG A 76 24.18 53.28 -18.84
C ARG A 76 24.63 54.71 -18.63
N ASN A 77 25.87 54.88 -18.18
CA ASN A 77 26.49 56.18 -17.87
C ASN A 77 27.82 56.34 -18.63
N PRO A 78 27.80 56.57 -19.96
CA PRO A 78 29.00 56.50 -20.81
C PRO A 78 30.05 57.57 -20.47
N ARG A 79 29.64 58.70 -19.89
CA ARG A 79 30.53 59.80 -19.49
C ARG A 79 30.80 59.85 -17.98
N LYS A 80 30.42 58.82 -17.22
CA LYS A 80 30.66 58.73 -15.77
C LYS A 80 30.20 59.99 -15.01
N PHE A 81 29.01 60.47 -15.33
CA PHE A 81 28.38 61.58 -14.61
C PHE A 81 28.21 61.22 -13.14
N SER A 82 28.61 62.14 -12.26
CA SER A 82 28.18 62.10 -10.86
C SER A 82 26.72 62.53 -10.80
N LEU A 83 25.90 61.77 -10.10
CA LEU A 83 24.48 62.05 -9.92
C LEU A 83 24.24 62.72 -8.56
N VAL A 84 23.21 63.56 -8.51
CA VAL A 84 22.72 64.13 -7.25
C VAL A 84 22.02 63.01 -6.49
N THR A 85 22.54 62.67 -5.31
CA THR A 85 21.93 61.74 -4.36
C THR A 85 21.64 62.47 -3.04
N PRO A 86 20.66 62.01 -2.25
CA PRO A 86 20.39 62.60 -0.94
C PRO A 86 21.61 62.55 -0.03
N THR A 87 21.77 63.57 0.82
CA THR A 87 22.78 63.62 1.88
C THR A 87 22.10 63.74 3.25
N PRO A 88 22.77 63.42 4.37
CA PRO A 88 22.18 63.59 5.71
C PRO A 88 21.70 65.01 6.05
N THR A 89 22.16 66.02 5.29
CA THR A 89 21.78 67.43 5.46
C THR A 89 20.72 67.90 4.44
N SER A 90 20.27 67.03 3.53
CA SER A 90 19.26 67.36 2.53
C SER A 90 17.88 67.57 3.17
N SER A 91 17.15 68.59 2.70
CA SER A 91 15.76 68.81 3.14
C SER A 91 14.82 67.73 2.57
N ALA A 92 13.72 67.43 3.26
CA ALA A 92 12.75 66.43 2.77
C ALA A 92 12.21 66.77 1.37
N ALA A 93 12.02 68.05 1.07
CA ALA A 93 11.58 68.51 -0.25
C ALA A 93 12.63 68.28 -1.34
N ASP A 94 13.92 68.41 -1.02
CA ASP A 94 14.99 68.14 -1.98
C ASP A 94 15.21 66.65 -2.20
N VAL A 95 15.07 65.83 -1.15
CA VAL A 95 15.08 64.36 -1.28
C VAL A 95 13.96 63.89 -2.22
N GLN A 96 12.75 64.42 -2.08
CA GLN A 96 11.60 64.06 -2.92
C GLN A 96 11.74 64.42 -4.40
N LYS A 97 12.59 65.41 -4.73
CA LYS A 97 12.94 65.69 -6.14
C LYS A 97 13.83 64.61 -6.75
N ILE A 98 14.58 63.88 -5.92
CA ILE A 98 15.52 62.83 -6.34
C ILE A 98 14.82 61.47 -6.35
N ILE A 99 14.13 61.11 -5.26
CA ILE A 99 13.43 59.85 -5.09
C ILE A 99 12.10 60.07 -4.36
N ASN A 100 11.03 59.54 -4.93
CA ASN A 100 9.71 59.54 -4.32
C ASN A 100 9.13 58.11 -4.29
N PHE A 101 8.11 57.90 -3.46
CA PHE A 101 7.40 56.63 -3.33
C PHE A 101 5.92 56.87 -3.58
N PRO A 102 5.47 56.87 -4.86
CA PRO A 102 4.16 57.38 -5.23
C PRO A 102 3.02 56.47 -4.75
N GLY A 103 3.34 55.22 -4.43
CA GLY A 103 2.41 54.24 -3.87
C GLY A 103 2.12 54.41 -2.37
N LEU A 104 2.76 55.38 -1.69
CA LEU A 104 2.63 55.62 -0.27
C LEU A 104 2.08 57.01 0.03
N LEU A 105 1.11 57.08 0.95
CA LEU A 105 0.55 58.35 1.43
C LEU A 105 1.57 59.16 2.24
N THR A 106 2.37 58.48 3.06
CA THR A 106 3.45 59.07 3.86
C THR A 106 4.79 58.70 3.23
N GLN A 107 5.60 59.69 2.86
CA GLN A 107 6.90 59.43 2.26
C GLN A 107 7.91 58.91 3.29
N PRO A 108 8.70 57.87 2.97
CA PRO A 108 9.72 57.37 3.87
C PRO A 108 10.87 58.37 4.06
N THR A 109 11.36 58.44 5.30
CA THR A 109 12.52 59.27 5.69
C THR A 109 13.85 58.66 5.22
N TYR A 110 14.62 59.43 4.46
CA TYR A 110 16.00 59.10 4.07
C TYR A 110 16.92 58.95 5.30
N GLY A 111 17.85 57.98 5.25
CA GLY A 111 18.78 57.66 6.33
C GLY A 111 18.20 56.75 7.42
N THR A 112 16.86 56.78 7.62
CA THR A 112 16.16 55.92 8.57
C THR A 112 15.50 54.71 7.90
N HIS A 113 14.70 54.96 6.86
CA HIS A 113 13.93 53.91 6.18
C HIS A 113 14.66 53.36 4.95
N TYR A 114 15.46 54.20 4.29
CA TYR A 114 16.30 53.80 3.16
C TYR A 114 17.53 54.69 3.00
N THR A 115 18.53 54.22 2.26
CA THR A 115 19.63 55.03 1.74
C THR A 115 19.73 54.87 0.22
N LEU A 116 20.28 55.87 -0.48
CA LEU A 116 20.44 55.89 -1.93
C LEU A 116 21.81 56.46 -2.28
N GLU A 117 22.66 55.63 -2.87
CA GLU A 117 24.06 55.99 -3.16
C GLU A 117 24.42 55.63 -4.61
N GLN A 118 25.26 56.44 -5.25
CA GLN A 118 25.87 56.08 -6.52
C GLN A 118 27.14 55.25 -6.27
N THR A 119 27.32 54.19 -7.04
CA THR A 119 28.55 53.37 -6.93
C THR A 119 29.79 54.17 -7.30
N PRO A 120 30.98 53.89 -6.72
CA PRO A 120 32.20 54.64 -7.01
C PRO A 120 32.62 54.66 -8.49
N ASP A 121 32.32 53.60 -9.23
CA ASP A 121 32.56 53.48 -10.67
C ASP A 121 31.49 54.19 -11.53
N LYS A 122 30.42 54.70 -10.88
CA LYS A 122 29.29 55.45 -11.42
C LYS A 122 28.42 54.67 -12.40
N THR A 123 28.49 53.34 -12.36
CA THR A 123 27.73 52.45 -13.24
C THR A 123 26.39 52.02 -12.64
N ALA A 124 26.12 52.29 -11.36
CA ALA A 124 24.87 51.92 -10.71
C ALA A 124 24.45 52.88 -9.59
N LEU A 125 23.17 52.81 -9.20
CA LEU A 125 22.65 53.31 -7.93
C LEU A 125 22.33 52.12 -7.02
N LYS A 126 22.59 52.26 -5.72
CA LYS A 126 22.22 51.31 -4.68
C LYS A 126 21.17 51.96 -3.79
N LEU A 127 19.94 51.46 -3.86
CA LEU A 127 18.87 51.79 -2.94
C LEU A 127 18.80 50.68 -1.87
N THR A 128 19.11 51.02 -0.62
CA THR A 128 19.05 50.06 0.50
C THR A 128 17.83 50.36 1.33
N TYR A 129 16.85 49.45 1.36
CA TYR A 129 15.71 49.50 2.26
C TYR A 129 16.09 48.93 3.63
N LYS A 130 15.61 49.56 4.71
CA LYS A 130 15.89 49.16 6.09
C LYS A 130 14.79 48.25 6.66
N PRO A 131 15.12 47.31 7.59
CA PRO A 131 14.18 46.30 8.07
C PRO A 131 12.94 46.89 8.72
N GLY A 132 13.09 47.98 9.50
CA GLY A 132 11.95 48.65 10.14
C GLY A 132 10.90 49.10 9.13
N PHE A 133 11.34 49.79 8.07
CA PHE A 133 10.47 50.20 6.98
C PHE A 133 9.82 49.02 6.25
N LEU A 134 10.60 47.98 5.96
CA LEU A 134 10.06 46.80 5.28
C LEU A 134 9.00 46.09 6.15
N LYS A 135 9.23 45.98 7.46
CA LYS A 135 8.30 45.38 8.43
C LYS A 135 7.00 46.16 8.57
N ASP A 136 7.04 47.50 8.49
CA ASP A 136 5.85 48.34 8.52
C ASP A 136 4.94 48.15 7.28
N HIS A 137 5.50 47.57 6.20
CA HIS A 137 4.85 47.37 4.91
C HIS A 137 4.68 45.89 4.53
N GLU A 138 4.88 44.96 5.48
CA GLU A 138 4.67 43.52 5.28
C GLU A 138 3.21 43.18 4.87
N TRP A 139 3.00 41.93 4.44
CA TRP A 139 1.77 41.46 3.78
C TRP A 139 1.44 42.26 2.51
N GLY A 140 2.46 42.87 1.90
CA GLY A 140 2.31 43.75 0.75
C GLY A 140 1.50 45.01 1.05
N MET A 141 1.48 45.47 2.30
CA MET A 141 0.70 46.62 2.74
C MET A 141 1.30 47.94 2.23
N GLY A 142 0.73 48.42 1.13
CA GLY A 142 1.20 49.62 0.45
C GLY A 142 2.29 49.31 -0.59
N ASN A 143 2.36 50.14 -1.62
CA ASN A 143 3.32 49.96 -2.69
C ASN A 143 4.60 50.76 -2.42
N ILE A 144 5.70 50.06 -2.12
CA ILE A 144 7.01 50.64 -1.78
C ILE A 144 7.90 50.90 -3.02
N SER A 145 7.31 50.84 -4.22
CA SER A 145 7.92 51.27 -5.48
C SER A 145 8.65 52.62 -5.34
N PRO A 146 9.95 52.67 -5.66
CA PRO A 146 10.66 53.94 -5.78
C PRO A 146 10.44 54.51 -7.20
N GLU A 147 10.24 55.82 -7.31
CA GLU A 147 10.43 56.57 -8.56
C GLU A 147 11.66 57.46 -8.40
N ILE A 148 12.72 57.19 -9.17
CA ILE A 148 14.00 57.92 -9.07
C ILE A 148 14.21 58.79 -10.31
N THR A 149 14.45 60.07 -10.08
CA THR A 149 14.81 61.04 -11.09
C THR A 149 16.33 61.23 -11.12
N LEU A 150 16.94 60.99 -12.28
CA LEU A 150 18.38 61.10 -12.45
C LEU A 150 18.75 62.54 -12.84
N THR A 151 19.50 63.22 -11.99
CA THR A 151 20.04 64.56 -12.26
C THR A 151 21.54 64.54 -12.02
N SER A 152 22.35 65.06 -12.94
CA SER A 152 23.79 65.18 -12.72
C SER A 152 24.11 66.34 -11.77
N THR A 153 25.24 66.27 -11.07
CA THR A 153 25.72 67.33 -10.16
C THR A 153 26.00 68.67 -10.86
N ASP A 154 26.05 68.69 -12.19
CA ASP A 154 26.11 69.93 -13.00
C ASP A 154 24.73 70.61 -13.17
N GLY A 155 23.66 70.03 -12.60
CA GLY A 155 22.30 70.55 -12.65
C GLY A 155 21.44 69.99 -13.79
N ARG A 156 21.97 69.11 -14.64
CA ARG A 156 21.25 68.57 -15.80
C ARG A 156 20.32 67.41 -15.44
N PRO A 157 19.01 67.50 -15.71
CA PRO A 157 18.10 66.37 -15.57
C PRO A 157 18.23 65.41 -16.77
N PHE A 158 18.06 64.12 -16.52
CA PHE A 158 17.95 63.10 -17.57
C PHE A 158 16.49 62.63 -17.73
N ASN A 159 16.10 62.33 -18.97
CA ASN A 159 14.70 62.09 -19.33
C ASN A 159 14.12 60.77 -18.80
N LYS A 160 14.96 59.78 -18.50
CA LYS A 160 14.52 58.45 -18.06
C LYS A 160 14.58 58.36 -16.53
N LYS A 161 13.41 58.17 -15.93
CA LYS A 161 13.26 57.78 -14.53
C LYS A 161 13.40 56.27 -14.36
N PHE A 162 13.74 55.84 -13.15
CA PHE A 162 13.61 54.45 -12.74
C PHE A 162 12.34 54.27 -11.90
N SER A 163 11.58 53.20 -12.16
CA SER A 163 10.48 52.74 -11.32
C SER A 163 10.34 51.23 -11.41
N LEU A 164 9.83 50.61 -10.35
CA LEU A 164 9.66 49.16 -10.23
C LEU A 164 8.40 48.86 -9.42
N ASN A 165 7.58 47.88 -9.81
CA ASN A 165 6.45 47.41 -8.99
C ASN A 165 6.99 46.54 -7.83
N LEU A 166 7.04 47.07 -6.61
CA LEU A 166 7.76 46.48 -5.49
C LEU A 166 6.93 46.55 -4.19
N ARG A 167 6.83 45.43 -3.48
CA ARG A 167 6.16 45.29 -2.19
C ARG A 167 7.09 44.64 -1.17
N ALA A 168 6.93 44.99 0.11
CA ALA A 168 7.50 44.20 1.20
C ALA A 168 6.49 43.12 1.55
N ASP A 169 6.86 41.87 1.30
CA ASP A 169 5.99 40.72 1.56
C ASP A 169 6.85 39.48 1.62
N THR A 170 7.13 39.02 2.84
CA THR A 170 8.02 37.88 3.07
C THR A 170 7.28 36.59 2.72
N ALA A 171 7.78 35.87 1.71
CA ALA A 171 7.20 34.57 1.32
C ALA A 171 7.24 33.55 2.48
N PRO A 172 6.21 32.69 2.62
CA PRO A 172 6.12 31.73 3.72
C PRO A 172 7.19 30.64 3.64
N SER A 173 7.46 29.99 4.77
CA SER A 173 8.41 28.88 4.85
C SER A 173 7.82 27.70 5.62
N LEU A 174 8.04 26.49 5.11
CA LEU A 174 7.51 25.24 5.64
C LEU A 174 8.63 24.22 5.86
N GLU A 175 8.56 23.44 6.93
CA GLU A 175 9.50 22.36 7.23
C GLU A 175 8.76 21.09 7.63
N TYR A 176 9.18 19.93 7.10
CA TYR A 176 8.69 18.63 7.57
C TYR A 176 9.32 18.26 8.91
N LYS A 177 8.49 17.81 9.86
CA LYS A 177 8.92 17.50 11.22
C LYS A 177 8.79 16.03 11.58
N GLY A 178 7.77 15.34 11.08
CA GLY A 178 7.63 13.92 11.36
C GLY A 178 6.28 13.34 10.96
N VAL A 179 6.04 12.12 11.42
CA VAL A 179 4.84 11.36 11.11
C VAL A 179 4.25 10.76 12.37
N GLY A 180 2.92 10.83 12.49
CA GLY A 180 2.12 10.14 13.49
C GLY A 180 0.98 9.37 12.85
N LYS A 181 -0.02 9.04 13.65
CA LYS A 181 -1.27 8.44 13.18
C LYS A 181 -2.49 9.00 13.91
N THR A 182 -3.64 8.82 13.28
CA THR A 182 -4.96 9.12 13.87
C THR A 182 -5.95 8.00 13.55
N GLN A 183 -6.99 7.86 14.35
CA GLN A 183 -8.01 6.83 14.15
C GLN A 183 -9.26 7.42 13.51
N VAL A 184 -9.77 6.77 12.47
CA VAL A 184 -11.05 7.09 11.83
C VAL A 184 -11.87 5.80 11.74
N GLY A 185 -12.95 5.72 12.53
CA GLY A 185 -13.68 4.48 12.71
C GLY A 185 -12.78 3.41 13.35
N THR A 186 -12.63 2.26 12.70
CA THR A 186 -11.77 1.16 13.19
C THR A 186 -10.35 1.19 12.61
N LYS A 187 -10.06 2.12 11.70
CA LYS A 187 -8.81 2.18 10.93
C LYS A 187 -7.90 3.31 11.39
N TRP A 188 -6.60 3.10 11.25
CA TRP A 188 -5.57 4.10 11.56
C TRP A 188 -4.99 4.67 10.27
N TYR A 189 -4.81 5.99 10.20
CA TYR A 189 -4.27 6.70 9.04
C TYR A 189 -3.02 7.48 9.42
N TYR A 190 -2.05 7.59 8.50
CA TYR A 190 -0.84 8.38 8.74
C TYR A 190 -1.15 9.88 8.77
N VAL A 191 -0.49 10.59 9.69
CA VAL A 191 -0.54 12.04 9.83
C VAL A 191 0.85 12.60 9.59
N LEU A 192 1.00 13.44 8.57
CA LEU A 192 2.26 14.11 8.26
C LEU A 192 2.30 15.47 8.96
N ILE A 193 3.36 15.73 9.71
CA ILE A 193 3.49 16.90 10.57
C ILE A 193 4.53 17.85 9.99
N PHE A 194 4.12 19.10 9.81
CA PHE A 194 4.96 20.19 9.32
C PHE A 194 4.94 21.36 10.29
N GLN A 195 5.94 22.23 10.20
CA GLN A 195 5.99 23.48 10.94
C GLN A 195 6.16 24.64 9.96
N ALA A 196 5.25 25.61 10.04
CA ALA A 196 5.44 26.91 9.40
C ALA A 196 6.45 27.74 10.21
N LYS A 197 7.40 28.40 9.55
CA LYS A 197 8.43 29.20 10.24
C LYS A 197 8.03 30.66 10.34
N ASN A 198 8.55 31.33 11.38
CA ASN A 198 8.44 32.78 11.58
C ASN A 198 6.99 33.30 11.65
N VAL A 199 6.01 32.43 11.88
CA VAL A 199 4.59 32.80 11.87
C VAL A 199 4.18 33.66 13.07
N ASP A 200 4.96 33.61 14.14
CA ASP A 200 4.80 34.38 15.38
C ASP A 200 5.85 35.49 15.54
N ASP A 201 6.72 35.71 14.55
CA ASP A 201 7.67 36.81 14.57
C ASP A 201 6.92 38.14 14.63
N PRO A 202 7.09 38.97 15.68
CA PRO A 202 6.23 40.12 15.91
C PRO A 202 6.46 41.23 14.89
N LEU A 203 5.36 41.87 14.47
CA LEU A 203 5.37 43.07 13.62
C LEU A 203 4.77 44.29 14.34
N PRO A 204 5.03 45.52 13.85
CA PRO A 204 4.39 46.74 14.35
C PRO A 204 2.91 46.85 13.94
N PRO A 205 2.04 47.42 14.79
CA PRO A 205 0.62 47.64 14.46
C PRO A 205 0.42 48.42 13.15
N PRO A 206 -0.61 48.13 12.35
CA PRO A 206 -1.73 47.21 12.64
C PRO A 206 -1.42 45.73 12.38
N LEU A 207 -0.19 45.40 11.96
CA LEU A 207 0.25 44.03 11.75
C LEU A 207 0.68 43.43 13.10
N ASP A 208 0.30 42.19 13.37
CA ASP A 208 0.65 41.54 14.65
C ASP A 208 1.87 40.60 14.50
N HIS A 209 1.98 39.88 13.38
CA HIS A 209 3.01 38.87 13.14
C HIS A 209 3.42 38.79 11.66
N LEU A 210 4.61 38.29 11.36
CA LEU A 210 5.18 38.28 10.01
C LEU A 210 4.30 37.58 8.98
N HIS A 211 3.65 36.48 9.35
CA HIS A 211 2.83 35.67 8.43
C HIS A 211 1.39 35.50 8.92
N GLY A 212 0.67 36.60 9.16
CA GLY A 212 -0.77 36.57 9.43
C GLY A 212 -1.65 36.47 8.18
N ASP A 213 -1.03 36.52 7.00
CA ASP A 213 -1.66 36.53 5.68
C ASP A 213 -1.62 35.16 4.96
N ILE A 214 -1.09 34.11 5.61
CA ILE A 214 -1.11 32.75 5.06
C ILE A 214 -2.57 32.29 4.85
N LYS A 215 -2.91 31.87 3.62
CA LYS A 215 -4.29 31.46 3.26
C LYS A 215 -4.47 29.99 2.98
N LYS A 216 -3.43 29.30 2.52
CA LYS A 216 -3.61 27.96 1.97
C LYS A 216 -2.41 27.05 2.21
N LEU A 217 -2.68 25.80 2.54
CA LEU A 217 -1.76 24.68 2.36
C LEU A 217 -2.21 23.90 1.13
N SER A 218 -1.42 23.97 0.07
CA SER A 218 -1.64 23.15 -1.13
C SER A 218 -1.06 21.75 -0.93
N VAL A 219 -1.82 20.73 -1.30
CA VAL A 219 -1.42 19.32 -1.16
C VAL A 219 -1.71 18.54 -2.43
N THR A 220 -0.69 17.89 -2.99
CA THR A 220 -0.80 17.02 -4.16
C THR A 220 -0.23 15.63 -3.89
N GLY A 221 -0.70 14.61 -4.61
CA GLY A 221 -0.32 13.20 -4.40
C GLY A 221 -1.26 12.45 -3.47
N GLY A 222 -1.40 11.13 -3.66
CA GLY A 222 -2.46 10.33 -3.02
C GLY A 222 -3.87 10.84 -3.38
N ASP A 223 -4.88 10.46 -2.59
CA ASP A 223 -6.09 11.27 -2.49
C ASP A 223 -5.79 12.41 -1.50
N SER A 224 -5.72 13.64 -1.98
CA SER A 224 -5.37 14.83 -1.19
C SER A 224 -6.44 15.92 -1.30
N ALA A 225 -6.47 16.80 -0.30
CA ALA A 225 -7.27 18.00 -0.35
C ALA A 225 -6.46 19.18 0.20
N ASP A 226 -6.51 20.30 -0.51
CA ASP A 226 -5.95 21.55 -0.03
C ASP A 226 -6.67 22.01 1.26
N ILE A 227 -5.95 22.69 2.14
CA ILE A 227 -6.52 23.32 3.33
C ILE A 227 -6.54 24.83 3.13
N VAL A 228 -7.71 25.44 3.31
CA VAL A 228 -7.87 26.90 3.32
C VAL A 228 -7.97 27.35 4.78
N PHE A 229 -7.15 28.32 5.16
CA PHE A 229 -7.09 28.84 6.52
C PHE A 229 -8.05 30.02 6.72
N GLY A 230 -8.59 30.13 7.93
CA GLY A 230 -9.38 31.27 8.36
C GLY A 230 -8.51 32.42 8.86
N SER A 231 -9.13 33.41 9.52
CA SER A 231 -8.46 34.59 10.07
C SER A 231 -7.72 34.36 11.39
N THR A 232 -7.80 33.16 11.98
CA THR A 232 -7.26 32.84 13.32
C THR A 232 -6.29 31.65 13.27
N GLY A 233 -5.27 31.75 12.43
CA GLY A 233 -4.20 30.74 12.31
C GLY A 233 -4.66 29.37 11.79
N PHE A 234 -3.91 28.32 12.13
CA PHE A 234 -4.09 26.95 11.63
C PHE A 234 -5.13 26.15 12.42
N ALA A 235 -6.37 26.64 12.48
CA ALA A 235 -7.46 25.94 13.14
C ALA A 235 -7.73 24.57 12.50
N ALA A 236 -7.92 23.53 13.33
CA ALA A 236 -8.23 22.18 12.86
C ALA A 236 -9.54 22.15 12.06
N SER A 237 -9.51 21.51 10.89
CA SER A 237 -10.65 21.38 9.98
C SER A 237 -10.39 20.31 8.93
N GLY A 238 -11.35 19.40 8.73
CA GLY A 238 -11.28 18.37 7.70
C GLY A 238 -10.08 17.44 7.87
N ARG A 239 -9.08 17.59 7.00
CA ARG A 239 -7.83 16.79 7.06
C ARG A 239 -6.74 17.41 7.94
N LEU A 240 -6.92 18.65 8.39
CA LEU A 240 -6.00 19.27 9.34
C LEU A 240 -6.47 19.00 10.78
N LEU A 241 -5.65 18.32 11.56
CA LEU A 241 -6.01 17.81 12.89
C LEU A 241 -5.49 18.68 14.04
N ALA A 242 -6.19 18.61 15.18
CA ALA A 242 -5.68 19.12 16.44
C ALA A 242 -4.58 18.20 17.00
N SER A 243 -3.72 18.72 17.88
CA SER A 243 -2.62 17.93 18.48
C SER A 243 -3.11 16.69 19.23
N ALA A 244 -4.21 16.80 19.96
CA ALA A 244 -4.80 15.71 20.75
C ALA A 244 -5.34 14.54 19.90
N GLU A 245 -5.57 14.76 18.60
CA GLU A 245 -6.07 13.73 17.66
C GLU A 245 -4.95 12.91 17.03
N VAL A 246 -3.69 13.26 17.30
CA VAL A 246 -2.50 12.65 16.70
C VAL A 246 -1.71 11.92 17.76
N VAL A 247 -1.44 10.64 17.50
CA VAL A 247 -0.64 9.78 18.37
C VAL A 247 0.60 9.27 17.64
N GLN A 248 1.58 8.81 18.42
CA GLN A 248 2.81 8.19 17.88
C GLN A 248 2.49 6.90 17.12
N LEU A 249 3.35 6.58 16.14
CA LEU A 249 3.36 5.27 15.52
C LEU A 249 3.80 4.20 16.53
N ALA A 250 3.18 3.02 16.47
CA ALA A 250 3.63 1.86 17.23
C ALA A 250 4.82 1.19 16.53
N SER A 251 5.49 0.28 17.24
CA SER A 251 6.60 -0.50 16.67
C SER A 251 6.15 -1.23 15.39
N GLY A 252 6.97 -1.12 14.34
CA GLY A 252 6.71 -1.73 13.02
C GLY A 252 5.73 -0.96 12.13
N GLU A 253 5.18 0.18 12.56
CA GLU A 253 4.28 1.01 11.73
C GLU A 253 5.01 2.11 10.94
N GLY A 254 6.32 2.28 11.15
CA GLY A 254 7.13 3.29 10.49
C GLY A 254 8.41 3.59 11.26
N PRO A 255 9.04 4.75 11.03
CA PRO A 255 10.24 5.16 11.77
C PRO A 255 9.91 5.35 13.25
N GLU A 256 10.92 5.14 14.11
CA GLU A 256 10.79 5.43 15.53
C GLU A 256 10.43 6.89 15.76
N ALA A 257 9.55 7.14 16.74
CA ALA A 257 9.16 8.50 17.09
C ALA A 257 10.38 9.27 17.61
N PRO A 258 10.55 10.54 17.21
CA PRO A 258 11.66 11.34 17.70
C PRO A 258 11.52 11.60 19.21
N LEU A 259 12.65 11.73 19.91
CA LEU A 259 12.69 11.94 21.38
C LEU A 259 11.89 13.18 21.83
N ASN A 260 11.74 14.18 20.96
CA ASN A 260 11.00 15.41 21.22
C ASN A 260 9.57 15.41 20.65
N TRP A 261 8.97 14.23 20.44
CA TRP A 261 7.63 14.09 19.84
C TRP A 261 6.57 15.04 20.43
N SER A 262 6.44 15.12 21.76
CA SER A 262 5.40 15.95 22.37
C SER A 262 5.58 17.42 22.01
N SER A 263 6.82 17.93 22.06
CA SER A 263 7.11 19.32 21.66
C SER A 263 6.80 19.58 20.18
N LEU A 264 7.04 18.57 19.33
CA LEU A 264 6.80 18.65 17.89
C LEU A 264 5.29 18.62 17.57
N ASN A 265 4.55 17.73 18.22
CA ASN A 265 3.11 17.57 18.01
C ASN A 265 2.28 18.63 18.74
N ASP A 266 2.74 19.21 19.84
CA ASP A 266 1.97 20.18 20.63
C ASP A 266 2.24 21.64 20.22
N ASN A 267 3.16 21.87 19.27
CA ASN A 267 3.44 23.20 18.76
C ASN A 267 2.16 23.83 18.12
N SER A 268 1.76 25.00 18.58
CA SER A 268 0.55 25.70 18.13
C SER A 268 0.54 26.02 16.63
N TRP A 269 1.73 26.06 16.00
CA TRP A 269 1.93 26.35 14.59
C TRP A 269 2.29 25.12 13.75
N ALA A 270 2.21 23.92 14.34
CA ALA A 270 2.36 22.69 13.57
C ALA A 270 1.10 22.39 12.75
N LEU A 271 1.31 22.03 11.48
CA LEU A 271 0.29 21.57 10.56
C LEU A 271 0.28 20.03 10.57
N ARG A 272 -0.82 19.44 11.04
CA ARG A 272 -0.98 17.99 11.22
C ARG A 272 -1.94 17.46 10.15
N TYR A 273 -1.41 17.10 8.99
CA TYR A 273 -2.22 16.71 7.86
C TYR A 273 -2.49 15.21 7.85
N ARG A 274 -3.76 14.82 7.98
CA ARG A 274 -4.25 13.45 7.83
C ARG A 274 -4.23 13.02 6.36
N THR A 275 -3.46 11.98 6.07
CA THR A 275 -3.39 11.39 4.74
C THR A 275 -4.57 10.43 4.48
N ASP A 276 -4.71 9.95 3.24
CA ASP A 276 -5.66 8.87 2.90
C ASP A 276 -5.05 7.47 3.11
N THR A 277 -3.77 7.40 3.51
CA THR A 277 -3.02 6.16 3.62
C THR A 277 -3.25 5.51 4.97
N GLU A 278 -3.87 4.33 4.96
CA GLU A 278 -4.03 3.49 6.14
C GLU A 278 -2.66 3.00 6.63
N VAL A 279 -2.45 2.97 7.94
CA VAL A 279 -1.22 2.48 8.56
C VAL A 279 -1.05 0.99 8.23
N LYS A 280 0.20 0.54 8.01
CA LYS A 280 0.52 -0.83 7.54
C LYS A 280 0.07 -1.15 6.11
N THR A 281 -0.01 -0.14 5.23
CA THR A 281 -0.26 -0.33 3.79
C THR A 281 0.90 0.20 2.94
N ALA A 282 0.76 0.15 1.61
CA ALA A 282 1.74 0.70 0.68
C ALA A 282 1.92 2.21 0.90
N ARG A 283 3.17 2.69 0.87
CA ARG A 283 3.46 4.12 0.98
C ARG A 283 2.82 4.91 -0.15
N LYS A 284 2.50 6.18 0.13
CA LYS A 284 2.12 7.17 -0.88
C LYS A 284 3.00 8.41 -0.76
N ASN A 285 3.21 9.08 -1.89
CA ASN A 285 3.99 10.30 -1.98
C ASN A 285 3.07 11.52 -1.99
N TYR A 286 3.51 12.58 -1.33
CA TYR A 286 2.79 13.84 -1.19
C TYR A 286 3.74 15.03 -1.40
N THR A 287 3.19 16.13 -1.92
CA THR A 287 3.88 17.42 -2.00
C THR A 287 3.06 18.49 -1.30
N PHE A 288 3.70 19.26 -0.44
CA PHE A 288 3.08 20.31 0.37
C PHE A 288 3.71 21.68 0.09
N THR A 289 2.86 22.71 0.00
CA THR A 289 3.28 24.09 -0.25
C THR A 289 2.38 25.05 0.54
N LEU A 290 2.97 25.94 1.35
CA LEU A 290 2.23 27.05 1.96
C LEU A 290 2.11 28.21 0.98
N ILE A 291 0.95 28.86 0.97
CA ILE A 291 0.63 29.98 0.09
C ILE A 291 -0.06 31.08 0.89
N ASP A 292 0.41 32.31 0.76
CA ASP A 292 -0.20 33.52 1.36
C ASP A 292 -1.30 34.14 0.49
N GLU A 293 -1.82 35.29 0.94
CA GLU A 293 -2.88 36.03 0.27
C GLU A 293 -2.43 36.62 -1.07
N ALA A 294 -1.16 37.06 -1.16
CA ALA A 294 -0.57 37.59 -2.38
C ALA A 294 -0.20 36.49 -3.40
N GLY A 295 -0.18 35.23 -2.96
CA GLY A 295 0.15 34.06 -3.76
C GLY A 295 1.62 33.65 -3.71
N LEU A 296 2.42 34.22 -2.81
CA LEU A 296 3.80 33.78 -2.61
C LEU A 296 3.81 32.42 -1.92
N LYS A 297 4.82 31.63 -2.24
CA LYS A 297 4.85 30.21 -1.92
C LYS A 297 6.07 29.86 -1.10
N SER A 298 5.91 28.92 -0.17
CA SER A 298 7.06 28.21 0.37
C SER A 298 7.69 27.33 -0.72
N SER A 299 8.92 26.87 -0.48
CA SER A 299 9.43 25.74 -1.24
C SER A 299 8.53 24.52 -1.08
N ASP A 300 8.45 23.69 -2.13
CA ASP A 300 7.73 22.43 -2.09
C ASP A 300 8.42 21.44 -1.14
N ILE A 301 7.62 20.79 -0.30
CA ILE A 301 8.07 19.73 0.59
C ILE A 301 7.54 18.39 0.09
N HIS A 302 8.44 17.58 -0.48
CA HIS A 302 8.13 16.24 -0.98
C HIS A 302 8.37 15.20 0.12
N VAL A 303 7.32 14.52 0.56
CA VAL A 303 7.41 13.49 1.60
C VAL A 303 6.60 12.25 1.23
N SER A 304 6.93 11.12 1.83
CA SER A 304 6.15 9.90 1.70
C SER A 304 5.64 9.45 3.06
N THR A 305 4.50 8.77 3.08
CA THR A 305 4.14 7.96 4.25
C THR A 305 5.14 6.81 4.42
N PRO A 306 5.28 6.25 5.63
CA PRO A 306 6.16 5.11 5.87
C PRO A 306 5.84 3.93 4.94
N ALA A 307 6.88 3.21 4.52
CA ALA A 307 6.75 1.94 3.80
C ALA A 307 6.58 0.81 4.81
N THR A 308 5.50 0.05 4.67
CA THR A 308 5.25 -1.11 5.54
C THR A 308 6.19 -2.24 5.16
N LYS A 309 6.84 -2.84 6.17
CA LYS A 309 7.61 -4.06 5.94
C LYS A 309 6.65 -5.22 5.67
N ALA A 310 6.76 -5.84 4.50
CA ALA A 310 5.93 -6.99 4.17
C ALA A 310 6.25 -8.17 5.10
N GLU A 311 5.20 -8.90 5.50
CA GLU A 311 5.33 -10.14 6.24
C GLU A 311 6.04 -11.20 5.41
N ASP A 312 6.76 -12.08 6.09
CA ASP A 312 7.57 -13.12 5.47
C ASP A 312 6.72 -14.02 4.55
N ALA A 313 7.31 -14.49 3.44
CA ALA A 313 6.66 -15.47 2.59
C ALA A 313 6.45 -16.80 3.34
N LYS A 314 5.33 -17.46 3.05
CA LYS A 314 5.01 -18.84 3.44
C LYS A 314 4.89 -19.71 2.20
N LEU A 315 5.17 -21.01 2.33
CA LEU A 315 5.09 -21.99 1.24
C LEU A 315 4.01 -23.04 1.53
N TYR A 316 3.20 -23.34 0.53
CA TYR A 316 2.06 -24.25 0.61
C TYR A 316 2.15 -25.35 -0.43
N TYR A 317 1.66 -26.54 -0.07
CA TYR A 317 1.44 -27.65 -0.99
C TYR A 317 0.08 -28.30 -0.68
N ASN A 318 -0.80 -28.44 -1.68
CA ASN A 318 -2.18 -28.94 -1.50
C ASN A 318 -2.96 -28.24 -0.36
N SER A 319 -2.88 -26.90 -0.31
CA SER A 319 -3.44 -26.05 0.75
C SER A 319 -2.85 -26.24 2.15
N LYS A 320 -1.81 -27.08 2.33
CA LYS A 320 -1.10 -27.26 3.61
C LYS A 320 0.08 -26.30 3.67
N ASP A 321 0.16 -25.52 4.75
CA ASP A 321 1.36 -24.73 5.05
C ASP A 321 2.52 -25.68 5.38
N ILE A 322 3.55 -25.68 4.54
CA ILE A 322 4.75 -26.51 4.67
C ILE A 322 5.96 -25.68 5.08
N SER A 323 5.78 -24.40 5.45
CA SER A 323 6.87 -23.44 5.66
C SER A 323 7.88 -23.91 6.70
N THR A 324 7.42 -24.47 7.82
CA THR A 324 8.28 -24.94 8.91
C THR A 324 9.10 -26.15 8.50
N GLN A 325 8.46 -27.14 7.86
CA GLN A 325 9.12 -28.38 7.42
C GLN A 325 10.08 -28.11 6.26
N ALA A 326 9.63 -27.34 5.25
CA ALA A 326 10.44 -26.95 4.13
C ALA A 326 11.54 -25.95 4.51
N GLY A 327 11.44 -25.25 5.64
CA GLY A 327 12.48 -24.34 6.12
C GLY A 327 13.76 -25.03 6.61
N ASN A 328 13.78 -26.36 6.72
CA ASN A 328 14.95 -27.13 7.18
C ASN A 328 15.80 -27.66 6.00
N PRO A 329 17.00 -27.11 5.73
CA PRO A 329 17.85 -27.57 4.63
C PRO A 329 18.35 -29.01 4.81
N SER A 330 18.45 -29.50 6.05
CA SER A 330 18.93 -30.85 6.36
C SER A 330 17.84 -31.91 6.20
N SER A 331 16.57 -31.50 6.12
CA SER A 331 15.43 -32.39 5.92
C SER A 331 14.40 -31.72 5.01
N PRO A 332 14.66 -31.65 3.69
CA PRO A 332 13.73 -31.06 2.73
C PRO A 332 12.36 -31.75 2.77
N TYR A 333 11.30 -31.00 2.54
CA TYR A 333 9.93 -31.52 2.51
C TYR A 333 9.74 -32.47 1.31
N LEU A 334 9.46 -33.75 1.57
CA LEU A 334 9.35 -34.79 0.55
C LEU A 334 7.95 -34.85 -0.07
N ILE A 335 7.88 -34.76 -1.40
CA ILE A 335 6.67 -34.89 -2.20
C ILE A 335 6.86 -36.03 -3.21
N SER A 336 6.05 -37.09 -3.08
CA SER A 336 5.99 -38.19 -4.06
C SER A 336 4.92 -37.93 -5.11
N THR A 337 5.27 -38.04 -6.39
CA THR A 337 4.38 -37.70 -7.52
C THR A 337 4.70 -38.50 -8.80
N GLU A 338 3.76 -38.64 -9.73
CA GLU A 338 4.05 -39.14 -11.09
C GLU A 338 4.48 -38.02 -12.06
N LEU A 339 3.91 -36.82 -11.87
CA LEU A 339 4.04 -35.67 -12.76
C LEU A 339 4.61 -34.46 -12.00
N SER A 340 5.02 -33.43 -12.74
CA SER A 340 5.45 -32.17 -12.13
C SER A 340 4.36 -31.62 -11.22
N ILE A 341 4.77 -31.06 -10.08
CA ILE A 341 3.85 -30.49 -9.09
C ILE A 341 3.99 -28.97 -9.03
N THR A 342 3.08 -28.33 -8.30
CA THR A 342 3.14 -26.90 -8.01
C THR A 342 3.07 -26.70 -6.51
N VAL A 343 3.92 -25.83 -5.98
CA VAL A 343 3.83 -25.29 -4.63
C VAL A 343 3.45 -23.82 -4.72
N GLU A 344 2.62 -23.32 -3.81
CA GLU A 344 2.14 -21.94 -3.82
C GLU A 344 2.86 -21.15 -2.73
N ALA A 345 3.43 -19.98 -3.06
CA ALA A 345 3.98 -19.06 -2.08
C ALA A 345 2.99 -17.92 -1.79
N LYS A 346 2.86 -17.51 -0.53
CA LYS A 346 1.94 -16.43 -0.09
C LYS A 346 2.57 -15.48 0.92
N THR A 347 2.11 -14.24 0.95
CA THR A 347 2.30 -13.30 2.07
C THR A 347 0.95 -12.78 2.55
N GLU A 348 0.81 -12.63 3.87
CA GLU A 348 -0.41 -12.09 4.50
C GLU A 348 -0.54 -10.57 4.28
N THR A 349 0.56 -9.90 3.90
CA THR A 349 0.53 -8.46 3.62
C THR A 349 -0.24 -8.21 2.32
N THR A 350 -1.47 -7.73 2.47
CA THR A 350 -2.35 -7.41 1.34
C THR A 350 -1.71 -6.35 0.44
N GLY A 351 -1.63 -6.63 -0.86
CA GLY A 351 -1.05 -5.73 -1.86
C GLY A 351 0.47 -5.81 -1.99
N ALA A 352 1.17 -6.50 -1.09
CA ALA A 352 2.59 -6.80 -1.28
C ALA A 352 2.79 -7.91 -2.31
N SER A 353 3.94 -7.87 -3.00
CA SER A 353 4.34 -8.87 -3.98
C SER A 353 5.40 -9.83 -3.41
N ILE A 354 5.60 -10.94 -4.12
CA ILE A 354 6.61 -11.96 -3.84
C ILE A 354 7.54 -12.01 -5.04
N ALA A 355 8.83 -11.88 -4.78
CA ALA A 355 9.89 -12.07 -5.75
C ALA A 355 10.87 -13.14 -5.27
N GLY A 356 11.51 -13.86 -6.18
CA GLY A 356 12.41 -14.92 -5.77
C GLY A 356 13.06 -15.70 -6.90
N LYS A 357 13.77 -16.75 -6.52
CA LYS A 357 14.50 -17.64 -7.41
C LYS A 357 14.29 -19.10 -7.01
N LEU A 358 14.21 -19.96 -8.02
CA LEU A 358 14.19 -21.41 -7.84
C LEU A 358 15.57 -21.98 -8.22
N PHE A 359 16.07 -22.87 -7.39
CA PHE A 359 17.31 -23.61 -7.60
C PHE A 359 17.02 -25.10 -7.56
N ARG A 360 17.76 -25.85 -8.37
CA ARG A 360 17.77 -27.31 -8.40
C ARG A 360 19.15 -27.81 -8.00
N LYS A 361 19.19 -28.82 -7.13
CA LYS A 361 20.44 -29.44 -6.71
C LYS A 361 20.95 -30.41 -7.79
N THR A 362 22.19 -30.23 -8.22
CA THR A 362 22.88 -31.12 -9.16
C THR A 362 24.29 -31.36 -8.66
N SER A 363 24.68 -32.62 -8.47
CA SER A 363 26.03 -33.01 -8.00
C SER A 363 26.48 -32.33 -6.70
N GLY A 364 25.53 -31.99 -5.81
CA GLY A 364 25.79 -31.33 -4.53
C GLY A 364 25.59 -29.81 -4.55
N ASP A 365 25.58 -29.19 -5.72
CA ASP A 365 25.49 -27.73 -5.88
C ASP A 365 24.08 -27.26 -6.26
N TRP A 366 23.70 -26.09 -5.75
CA TRP A 366 22.44 -25.43 -6.09
C TRP A 366 22.60 -24.62 -7.38
N ASN A 367 21.94 -25.07 -8.44
CA ASN A 367 21.97 -24.43 -9.75
C ASN A 367 20.64 -23.71 -9.98
N GLU A 368 20.70 -22.43 -10.36
CA GLU A 368 19.49 -21.65 -10.67
C GLU A 368 18.76 -22.25 -11.87
N VAL A 369 17.44 -22.35 -11.79
CA VAL A 369 16.60 -22.86 -12.88
C VAL A 369 16.29 -21.68 -13.80
N GLY A 370 16.96 -21.64 -14.96
CA GLY A 370 17.22 -20.44 -15.77
C GLY A 370 16.06 -19.45 -16.01
N ASP A 371 14.83 -19.90 -16.26
CA ASP A 371 13.67 -19.03 -16.58
C ASP A 371 12.70 -18.82 -15.41
N THR A 372 13.02 -19.29 -14.21
CA THR A 372 12.11 -19.28 -13.05
C THR A 372 12.37 -18.11 -12.09
N ASN A 373 12.32 -16.89 -12.62
CA ASN A 373 12.14 -15.71 -11.78
C ASN A 373 10.74 -15.79 -11.17
N ILE A 374 10.69 -16.11 -9.88
CA ILE A 374 9.43 -16.14 -9.15
C ILE A 374 9.00 -14.69 -8.99
N ASN A 375 7.84 -14.35 -9.53
CA ASN A 375 7.27 -13.00 -9.43
C ASN A 375 5.75 -13.09 -9.43
N SER A 376 5.13 -12.62 -8.36
CA SER A 376 3.67 -12.59 -8.22
C SER A 376 3.02 -11.38 -8.92
N GLY A 377 3.80 -10.44 -9.45
CA GLY A 377 3.29 -9.16 -9.96
C GLY A 377 2.66 -8.34 -8.83
N THR A 378 1.39 -7.97 -8.98
CA THR A 378 0.62 -7.26 -7.93
C THR A 378 -0.12 -8.21 -6.98
N SER A 379 0.00 -9.54 -7.18
CA SER A 379 -0.63 -10.55 -6.33
C SER A 379 0.22 -10.78 -5.08
N ASN A 380 -0.42 -11.12 -3.96
CA ASN A 380 0.28 -11.57 -2.74
C ASN A 380 0.57 -13.08 -2.74
N LYS A 381 0.37 -13.76 -3.87
CA LYS A 381 0.63 -15.18 -4.05
C LYS A 381 1.15 -15.54 -5.43
N VAL A 382 1.93 -16.62 -5.53
CA VAL A 382 2.52 -17.13 -6.77
C VAL A 382 2.71 -18.64 -6.75
N ASP A 383 2.36 -19.29 -7.86
CA ASP A 383 2.57 -20.71 -8.10
C ASP A 383 3.99 -20.98 -8.62
N ILE A 384 4.65 -21.99 -8.05
CA ILE A 384 6.02 -22.38 -8.36
C ILE A 384 5.99 -23.85 -8.81
N ARG A 385 6.22 -24.07 -10.10
CA ARG A 385 6.26 -25.41 -10.70
C ARG A 385 7.58 -26.11 -10.37
N LEU A 386 7.51 -27.32 -9.82
CA LEU A 386 8.66 -28.20 -9.59
C LEU A 386 8.57 -29.42 -10.51
N GLU A 387 9.59 -29.64 -11.32
CA GLU A 387 9.61 -30.77 -12.25
C GLU A 387 9.74 -32.10 -11.50
N ALA A 388 9.04 -33.11 -12.02
CA ALA A 388 9.18 -34.47 -11.53
C ALA A 388 10.44 -35.13 -12.12
N PRO A 389 11.11 -35.99 -11.35
CA PRO A 389 12.22 -36.79 -11.84
C PRO A 389 11.81 -37.69 -13.01
N SER A 390 12.74 -38.06 -13.89
CA SER A 390 12.41 -38.88 -15.08
C SER A 390 12.16 -40.35 -14.74
N SER A 391 12.92 -40.92 -13.80
CA SER A 391 12.85 -42.33 -13.40
C SER A 391 12.15 -42.53 -12.06
N THR A 392 11.44 -43.64 -11.90
CA THR A 392 10.80 -44.05 -10.64
C THR A 392 11.80 -44.11 -9.49
N SER A 393 11.37 -43.68 -8.31
CA SER A 393 12.17 -43.59 -7.07
C SER A 393 13.34 -42.61 -7.11
N SER A 394 13.62 -41.96 -8.25
CA SER A 394 14.61 -40.88 -8.27
C SER A 394 14.05 -39.61 -7.64
N GLU A 395 14.94 -38.76 -7.15
CA GLU A 395 14.63 -37.55 -6.40
C GLU A 395 15.30 -36.33 -7.04
N ILE A 396 14.62 -35.18 -7.01
CA ILE A 396 15.20 -33.87 -7.28
C ILE A 396 15.00 -33.01 -6.04
N GLU A 397 16.08 -32.40 -5.53
CA GLU A 397 16.00 -31.42 -4.46
C GLU A 397 15.96 -30.01 -5.06
N TYR A 398 15.04 -29.19 -4.55
CA TYR A 398 14.82 -27.80 -4.90
C TYR A 398 15.05 -26.90 -3.70
N LYS A 399 15.63 -25.72 -3.96
CA LYS A 399 15.70 -24.60 -3.02
C LYS A 399 14.93 -23.44 -3.62
N ILE A 400 14.01 -22.87 -2.86
CA ILE A 400 13.16 -21.76 -3.26
C ILE A 400 13.52 -20.58 -2.36
N SER A 401 14.07 -19.51 -2.93
CA SER A 401 14.43 -18.30 -2.20
C SER A 401 13.42 -17.20 -2.53
N LEU A 402 12.74 -16.67 -1.52
CA LEU A 402 11.65 -15.70 -1.66
C LEU A 402 11.88 -14.47 -0.79
N THR A 403 11.54 -13.30 -1.33
CA THR A 403 11.46 -12.03 -0.61
C THR A 403 10.09 -11.41 -0.89
N THR A 404 9.44 -10.91 0.15
CA THR A 404 8.17 -10.18 0.05
C THR A 404 8.43 -8.68 0.02
N GLY A 405 7.58 -7.91 -0.64
CA GLY A 405 7.79 -6.46 -0.78
C GLY A 405 6.99 -5.88 -1.92
N GLY A 406 7.67 -5.21 -2.85
CA GLY A 406 7.06 -4.62 -4.04
C GLY A 406 6.76 -3.13 -3.90
N ASP A 407 6.03 -2.60 -4.88
CA ASP A 407 5.81 -1.16 -5.01
C ASP A 407 5.14 -0.58 -3.76
N GLY A 408 5.90 0.27 -3.09
CA GLY A 408 5.47 1.00 -1.91
C GLY A 408 5.57 0.24 -0.58
N PHE A 409 6.08 -0.99 -0.59
CA PHE A 409 6.43 -1.74 0.61
C PHE A 409 7.95 -1.71 0.84
N ALA A 410 8.36 -1.90 2.10
CA ALA A 410 9.74 -2.22 2.42
C ALA A 410 9.92 -3.74 2.32
N ASP A 411 11.09 -4.16 1.85
CA ASP A 411 11.39 -5.59 1.68
C ASP A 411 11.28 -6.33 3.03
N GLY A 412 10.55 -7.44 2.98
CA GLY A 412 10.42 -8.41 4.05
C GLY A 412 11.71 -9.19 4.27
N THR A 413 11.67 -10.14 5.21
CA THR A 413 12.83 -11.01 5.43
C THR A 413 12.88 -12.06 4.34
N ALA A 414 14.03 -12.21 3.67
CA ALA A 414 14.23 -13.29 2.72
C ALA A 414 14.07 -14.66 3.41
N LYS A 415 13.31 -15.56 2.78
CA LYS A 415 13.08 -16.94 3.23
C LYS A 415 13.61 -17.92 2.20
N GLU A 416 14.13 -19.03 2.70
CA GLU A 416 14.50 -20.17 1.88
C GLU A 416 13.67 -21.39 2.28
N PHE A 417 13.20 -22.12 1.28
CA PHE A 417 12.47 -23.37 1.44
C PHE A 417 13.14 -24.47 0.63
N TYR A 418 13.10 -25.69 1.14
CA TYR A 418 13.76 -26.87 0.61
C TYR A 418 12.71 -27.96 0.39
N VAL A 419 12.51 -28.33 -0.86
CA VAL A 419 11.51 -29.32 -1.29
C VAL A 419 12.21 -30.44 -2.05
N LYS A 420 11.86 -31.67 -1.77
CA LYS A 420 12.36 -32.86 -2.45
C LYS A 420 11.22 -33.51 -3.22
N VAL A 421 11.31 -33.53 -4.54
CA VAL A 421 10.32 -34.18 -5.41
C VAL A 421 10.84 -35.55 -5.78
N ARG A 422 10.13 -36.61 -5.37
CA ARG A 422 10.40 -37.99 -5.74
C ARG A 422 9.39 -38.46 -6.77
N LYS A 423 9.85 -39.16 -7.81
CA LYS A 423 8.92 -39.88 -8.68
C LYS A 423 8.43 -41.12 -7.95
N GLY A 424 7.16 -41.11 -7.53
CA GLY A 424 6.60 -42.14 -6.66
C GLY A 424 6.65 -43.53 -7.28
N THR A 425 6.79 -44.57 -6.46
CA THR A 425 6.57 -45.95 -6.91
C THR A 425 5.08 -46.17 -7.17
N VAL A 426 4.76 -46.57 -8.40
CA VAL A 426 3.38 -46.77 -8.86
C VAL A 426 3.10 -48.26 -8.94
N LEU A 427 2.10 -48.73 -8.21
CA LEU A 427 1.54 -50.07 -8.38
C LEU A 427 0.18 -49.97 -9.05
N GLU A 428 0.03 -50.62 -10.21
CA GLU A 428 -1.28 -50.80 -10.82
C GLU A 428 -1.94 -52.09 -10.30
N ILE A 429 -3.19 -51.99 -9.85
CA ILE A 429 -4.03 -53.11 -9.45
C ILE A 429 -5.24 -53.15 -10.36
N LYS A 430 -5.39 -54.27 -11.07
CA LYS A 430 -6.43 -54.46 -12.09
C LYS A 430 -7.54 -55.36 -11.56
N SER A 431 -8.76 -55.18 -12.07
CA SER A 431 -9.88 -56.08 -11.79
C SER A 431 -9.61 -57.53 -12.23
N SER A 432 -8.67 -57.75 -13.15
CA SER A 432 -8.22 -59.08 -13.58
C SER A 432 -7.19 -59.73 -12.66
N ASP A 433 -6.66 -59.01 -11.67
CA ASP A 433 -5.69 -59.57 -10.74
C ASP A 433 -6.38 -60.56 -9.79
N SER A 434 -5.78 -61.75 -9.62
CA SER A 434 -6.27 -62.72 -8.63
C SER A 434 -6.22 -62.12 -7.23
N GLY A 435 -7.37 -62.06 -6.55
CA GLY A 435 -7.46 -61.50 -5.21
C GLY A 435 -7.18 -60.00 -5.14
N ALA A 436 -7.55 -59.23 -6.17
CA ALA A 436 -7.22 -57.81 -6.30
C ALA A 436 -7.53 -56.95 -5.05
N TRP A 437 -8.65 -57.21 -4.35
CA TRP A 437 -8.96 -56.52 -3.08
C TRP A 437 -7.90 -56.77 -2.01
N ASN A 438 -7.51 -58.03 -1.80
CA ASN A 438 -6.47 -58.40 -0.83
C ASN A 438 -5.08 -57.90 -1.23
N LYS A 439 -4.79 -57.83 -2.53
CA LYS A 439 -3.57 -57.21 -3.04
C LYS A 439 -3.53 -55.71 -2.70
N LEU A 440 -4.64 -55.00 -2.93
CA LEU A 440 -4.78 -53.58 -2.54
C LEU A 440 -4.61 -53.41 -1.04
N LYS A 441 -5.31 -54.22 -0.24
CA LYS A 441 -5.22 -54.22 1.22
C LYS A 441 -3.78 -54.40 1.69
N THR A 442 -3.09 -55.42 1.18
CA THR A 442 -1.70 -55.72 1.54
C THR A 442 -0.77 -54.55 1.24
N GLU A 443 -0.94 -53.92 0.08
CA GLU A 443 -0.08 -52.81 -0.33
C GLU A 443 -0.31 -51.56 0.52
N VAL A 444 -1.57 -51.22 0.79
CA VAL A 444 -1.92 -50.06 1.62
C VAL A 444 -1.44 -50.26 3.06
N GLU A 445 -1.61 -51.47 3.60
CA GLU A 445 -1.25 -51.82 4.98
C GLU A 445 0.25 -52.08 5.19
N THR A 446 1.03 -52.14 4.11
CA THR A 446 2.48 -52.33 4.21
C THR A 446 3.11 -51.17 4.99
N PRO A 447 3.76 -51.42 6.14
CA PRO A 447 4.22 -50.34 7.03
C PRO A 447 5.29 -49.43 6.41
N SER A 448 6.13 -49.99 5.53
CA SER A 448 7.21 -49.27 4.86
C SER A 448 7.65 -49.99 3.58
N GLY A 449 8.21 -49.24 2.63
CA GLY A 449 8.73 -49.80 1.37
C GLY A 449 7.68 -50.18 0.32
N GLY A 450 6.39 -50.01 0.62
CA GLY A 450 5.31 -50.14 -0.35
C GLY A 450 5.26 -48.99 -1.36
N ALA A 451 4.41 -49.15 -2.37
CA ALA A 451 4.08 -48.15 -3.38
C ALA A 451 3.66 -46.83 -2.73
N ASP A 452 4.04 -45.70 -3.34
CA ASP A 452 3.56 -44.36 -2.99
C ASP A 452 2.19 -44.08 -3.58
N ILE A 453 1.94 -44.65 -4.75
CA ILE A 453 0.75 -44.42 -5.55
C ILE A 453 0.22 -45.78 -6.00
N ILE A 454 -1.07 -46.02 -5.74
CA ILE A 454 -1.77 -47.21 -6.23
C ILE A 454 -2.79 -46.78 -7.27
N LYS A 455 -2.66 -47.29 -8.49
CA LYS A 455 -3.61 -47.06 -9.56
C LYS A 455 -4.62 -48.20 -9.62
N ILE A 456 -5.90 -47.84 -9.54
CA ILE A 456 -7.03 -48.76 -9.68
C ILE A 456 -7.48 -48.75 -11.13
N THR A 457 -7.56 -49.93 -11.74
CA THR A 457 -8.06 -50.10 -13.12
C THR A 457 -9.18 -51.14 -13.13
N GLY A 458 -10.40 -50.69 -13.49
CA GLY A 458 -11.61 -51.50 -13.48
C GLY A 458 -12.24 -51.65 -12.08
N ILE A 459 -13.12 -52.65 -11.95
CA ILE A 459 -13.88 -52.89 -10.70
C ILE A 459 -13.12 -53.86 -9.80
N ILE A 460 -12.52 -53.35 -8.72
CA ILE A 460 -11.94 -54.16 -7.65
C ILE A 460 -13.04 -54.49 -6.66
N LYS A 461 -13.44 -55.76 -6.64
CA LYS A 461 -14.58 -56.24 -5.86
C LYS A 461 -14.10 -56.99 -4.62
N ALA A 462 -14.63 -56.65 -3.45
CA ALA A 462 -14.49 -57.48 -2.24
C ALA A 462 -15.31 -58.77 -2.39
N ASN A 463 -14.81 -59.85 -1.80
CA ASN A 463 -15.46 -61.14 -1.71
C ASN A 463 -15.86 -61.43 -0.26
N ASN A 464 -16.71 -62.43 -0.07
CA ASN A 464 -17.07 -62.91 1.26
C ASN A 464 -15.82 -63.24 2.09
N GLY A 465 -15.73 -62.64 3.27
CA GLY A 465 -14.60 -62.77 4.20
C GLY A 465 -13.47 -61.74 3.99
N ASP A 466 -13.50 -60.94 2.92
CA ASP A 466 -12.61 -59.80 2.79
C ASP A 466 -12.93 -58.76 3.86
N THR A 467 -11.91 -58.02 4.28
CA THR A 467 -12.01 -57.01 5.34
C THR A 467 -11.63 -55.63 4.82
N LYS A 468 -11.99 -54.61 5.60
CA LYS A 468 -11.57 -53.22 5.42
C LYS A 468 -10.06 -53.09 5.23
N ILE A 469 -9.66 -51.98 4.63
CA ILE A 469 -8.26 -51.63 4.40
C ILE A 469 -7.83 -50.59 5.43
N ASP A 470 -6.87 -50.95 6.28
CA ASP A 470 -6.31 -50.07 7.31
C ASP A 470 -5.25 -49.14 6.70
N VAL A 471 -5.42 -47.82 6.81
CA VAL A 471 -4.45 -46.83 6.34
C VAL A 471 -3.66 -46.30 7.54
N LYS A 472 -2.36 -46.60 7.59
CA LYS A 472 -1.45 -46.23 8.69
C LYS A 472 -0.22 -45.42 8.23
N ARG A 473 -0.20 -45.03 6.95
CA ARG A 473 0.87 -44.25 6.30
C ARG A 473 0.27 -43.28 5.28
N ALA A 474 1.10 -42.37 4.79
CA ALA A 474 0.77 -41.58 3.61
C ALA A 474 0.68 -42.46 2.37
N ILE A 475 -0.44 -42.42 1.66
CA ILE A 475 -0.66 -43.17 0.42
C ILE A 475 -1.65 -42.44 -0.49
N LYS A 476 -1.37 -42.45 -1.79
CA LYS A 476 -2.31 -41.99 -2.81
C LYS A 476 -2.91 -43.17 -3.56
N ILE A 477 -4.23 -43.19 -3.71
CA ILE A 477 -4.94 -44.18 -4.53
C ILE A 477 -5.75 -43.43 -5.58
N MET A 478 -5.57 -43.78 -6.85
CA MET A 478 -6.21 -43.07 -7.94
C MET A 478 -6.76 -43.99 -9.03
N GLY A 479 -7.86 -43.56 -9.65
CA GLY A 479 -8.33 -44.09 -10.92
C GLY A 479 -7.89 -43.23 -12.10
N SER A 480 -8.18 -43.71 -13.30
CA SER A 480 -8.14 -42.94 -14.53
C SER A 480 -9.49 -42.30 -14.87
N ASP A 481 -10.59 -42.98 -14.54
CA ASP A 481 -11.96 -42.49 -14.69
C ASP A 481 -12.83 -43.04 -13.56
N LYS A 482 -13.45 -42.13 -12.79
CA LYS A 482 -14.31 -42.47 -11.66
C LYS A 482 -15.51 -43.35 -12.03
N ASN A 483 -15.94 -43.37 -13.29
CA ASN A 483 -17.07 -44.17 -13.74
C ASN A 483 -16.70 -45.63 -14.04
N THR A 484 -15.42 -45.93 -14.25
CA THR A 484 -14.95 -47.29 -14.61
C THR A 484 -14.03 -47.90 -13.56
N ASP A 485 -13.31 -47.07 -12.81
CA ASP A 485 -12.37 -47.49 -11.79
C ASP A 485 -13.04 -47.42 -10.42
N ILE A 486 -13.42 -48.60 -9.90
CA ILE A 486 -14.37 -48.73 -8.79
C ILE A 486 -13.80 -49.67 -7.73
N LEU A 487 -13.74 -49.21 -6.48
CA LEU A 487 -13.62 -50.06 -5.31
C LEU A 487 -15.03 -50.41 -4.81
N ASN A 488 -15.44 -51.65 -5.05
CA ASN A 488 -16.76 -52.15 -4.72
C ASN A 488 -16.66 -53.14 -3.55
N ALA A 489 -17.08 -52.70 -2.37
CA ALA A 489 -17.04 -53.54 -1.16
C ALA A 489 -18.13 -54.63 -1.13
N ASP A 490 -19.07 -54.62 -2.09
CA ASP A 490 -20.17 -55.57 -2.26
C ASP A 490 -20.98 -55.89 -0.99
N ASN A 491 -21.05 -54.95 -0.05
CA ASN A 491 -21.64 -55.08 1.28
C ASN A 491 -20.95 -56.10 2.21
N GLU A 492 -19.75 -56.57 1.85
CA GLU A 492 -18.95 -57.51 2.65
C GLU A 492 -18.21 -56.80 3.79
N THR A 493 -17.79 -55.55 3.55
CA THR A 493 -17.08 -54.73 4.55
C THR A 493 -17.21 -53.25 4.21
N PHE A 494 -16.72 -52.36 5.08
CA PHE A 494 -16.45 -50.97 4.70
C PHE A 494 -15.04 -50.86 4.13
N ILE A 495 -14.76 -49.79 3.39
CA ILE A 495 -13.59 -49.79 2.50
C ILE A 495 -12.32 -49.41 3.25
N PHE A 496 -12.29 -48.22 3.88
CA PHE A 496 -11.09 -47.69 4.52
C PHE A 496 -11.30 -47.38 6.01
N ASP A 497 -10.32 -47.78 6.83
CA ASP A 497 -10.14 -47.37 8.23
C ASP A 497 -8.83 -46.58 8.34
N ILE A 498 -8.92 -45.26 8.46
CA ILE A 498 -7.76 -44.36 8.43
C ILE A 498 -7.34 -44.07 9.87
N PHE A 499 -6.18 -44.55 10.28
CA PHE A 499 -5.64 -44.36 11.63
C PHE A 499 -5.00 -42.98 11.78
N SER A 500 -4.61 -42.62 13.02
CA SER A 500 -4.00 -41.33 13.33
C SER A 500 -2.68 -41.02 12.62
N SER A 501 -1.98 -42.04 12.11
CA SER A 501 -0.79 -41.87 11.26
C SER A 501 -1.07 -41.98 9.76
N GLY A 502 -2.32 -42.22 9.38
CA GLY A 502 -2.76 -42.37 8.00
C GLY A 502 -3.04 -41.03 7.34
N GLU A 503 -2.48 -40.85 6.14
CA GLU A 503 -2.81 -39.74 5.25
C GLU A 503 -3.24 -40.35 3.90
N LEU A 504 -4.55 -40.42 3.65
CA LEU A 504 -5.12 -41.03 2.44
C LEU A 504 -5.52 -39.95 1.44
N THR A 505 -4.93 -39.98 0.24
CA THR A 505 -5.42 -39.19 -0.91
C THR A 505 -6.12 -40.10 -1.92
N LEU A 506 -7.37 -39.78 -2.23
CA LEU A 506 -8.16 -40.48 -3.25
C LEU A 506 -8.45 -39.56 -4.44
N GLU A 507 -8.25 -40.06 -5.66
CA GLU A 507 -8.53 -39.29 -6.86
C GLU A 507 -9.22 -40.10 -7.96
N LYS A 508 -10.23 -39.51 -8.63
CA LYS A 508 -10.81 -40.02 -9.89
C LYS A 508 -11.24 -41.50 -9.86
N LEU A 509 -11.84 -41.94 -8.76
CA LEU A 509 -12.36 -43.30 -8.59
C LEU A 509 -13.70 -43.29 -7.86
N THR A 510 -14.43 -44.40 -7.92
CA THR A 510 -15.66 -44.61 -7.13
C THR A 510 -15.44 -45.59 -5.99
N LEU A 511 -15.91 -45.24 -4.81
CA LEU A 511 -16.12 -46.10 -3.66
C LEU A 511 -17.60 -46.47 -3.58
N GLN A 512 -17.93 -47.76 -3.53
CA GLN A 512 -19.34 -48.15 -3.41
C GLN A 512 -19.61 -49.41 -2.62
N LYS A 513 -20.86 -49.51 -2.15
CA LYS A 513 -21.40 -50.67 -1.42
C LYS A 513 -20.55 -51.06 -0.21
N GLY A 514 -19.95 -50.07 0.44
CA GLY A 514 -19.31 -50.27 1.74
C GLY A 514 -20.37 -50.56 2.80
N LYS A 515 -20.11 -51.48 3.73
CA LYS A 515 -21.00 -51.78 4.84
C LYS A 515 -20.24 -51.88 6.15
N ASN A 516 -20.46 -50.90 7.04
CA ASN A 516 -19.95 -50.94 8.40
C ASN A 516 -21.07 -51.36 9.37
N THR A 517 -20.94 -52.55 9.94
CA THR A 517 -21.87 -53.07 10.94
C THR A 517 -21.46 -52.80 12.38
N ASP A 518 -20.28 -52.23 12.61
CA ASP A 518 -19.78 -51.89 13.95
C ASP A 518 -20.65 -50.76 14.53
N SER A 519 -21.28 -50.99 15.69
CA SER A 519 -22.10 -49.97 16.35
C SER A 519 -21.27 -48.90 17.05
N SER A 520 -19.98 -49.17 17.30
CA SER A 520 -19.04 -48.26 17.97
C SER A 520 -18.28 -47.35 17.00
N ARG A 521 -18.31 -47.64 15.70
CA ARG A 521 -17.64 -46.88 14.65
C ARG A 521 -18.64 -46.47 13.55
N GLY A 522 -18.48 -45.28 12.99
CA GLY A 522 -19.27 -44.86 11.83
C GLY A 522 -18.60 -45.19 10.50
N GLY A 523 -19.12 -44.67 9.40
CA GLY A 523 -18.44 -44.68 8.11
C GLY A 523 -18.73 -45.93 7.30
N GLY A 524 -19.79 -45.92 6.48
CA GLY A 524 -20.14 -47.07 5.66
C GLY A 524 -19.12 -47.29 4.54
N GLY A 525 -18.59 -46.22 3.95
CA GLY A 525 -17.48 -46.27 3.02
C GLY A 525 -16.13 -46.09 3.72
N ILE A 526 -16.01 -45.01 4.50
CA ILE A 526 -14.74 -44.62 5.16
C ILE A 526 -14.99 -44.23 6.61
N TYR A 527 -14.19 -44.80 7.51
CA TYR A 527 -14.02 -44.34 8.88
C TYR A 527 -12.65 -43.66 9.01
N CYS A 528 -12.62 -42.37 9.36
CA CYS A 528 -11.40 -41.61 9.58
C CYS A 528 -11.21 -41.37 11.08
N ALA A 529 -10.17 -41.98 11.65
CA ALA A 529 -9.92 -42.14 13.08
C ALA A 529 -8.60 -41.46 13.51
N GLY A 530 -8.62 -40.13 13.52
CA GLY A 530 -7.51 -39.25 13.88
C GLY A 530 -6.54 -38.95 12.75
N GLY A 531 -6.78 -39.47 11.54
CA GLY A 531 -5.93 -39.30 10.36
C GLY A 531 -6.43 -38.21 9.40
N GLU A 532 -5.82 -38.13 8.22
CA GLU A 532 -6.20 -37.19 7.16
C GLU A 532 -6.75 -37.94 5.93
N LEU A 533 -7.91 -37.49 5.44
CA LEU A 533 -8.51 -37.90 4.18
C LEU A 533 -8.58 -36.71 3.22
N ILE A 534 -8.06 -36.87 2.01
CA ILE A 534 -8.18 -35.90 0.92
C ILE A 534 -8.85 -36.59 -0.26
N THR A 535 -9.89 -35.97 -0.81
CA THR A 535 -10.58 -36.46 -2.02
C THR A 535 -10.63 -35.39 -3.09
N ASP A 536 -10.30 -35.79 -4.32
CA ASP A 536 -10.47 -34.96 -5.51
C ASP A 536 -11.12 -35.76 -6.65
N ASP A 537 -12.28 -35.31 -7.09
CA ASP A 537 -13.11 -35.99 -8.10
C ASP A 537 -13.46 -37.46 -7.78
N VAL A 538 -13.81 -37.75 -6.52
CA VAL A 538 -14.18 -39.09 -6.04
C VAL A 538 -15.68 -39.22 -5.84
N ILE A 539 -16.26 -40.38 -6.19
CA ILE A 539 -17.66 -40.69 -5.85
C ILE A 539 -17.68 -41.67 -4.68
N ILE A 540 -18.49 -41.40 -3.65
CA ILE A 540 -18.75 -42.33 -2.54
C ILE A 540 -20.25 -42.61 -2.51
N GLN A 541 -20.65 -43.84 -2.84
CA GLN A 541 -22.07 -44.14 -3.04
C GLN A 541 -22.57 -45.49 -2.56
N ASN A 542 -23.84 -45.56 -2.22
CA ASN A 542 -24.51 -46.80 -1.82
C ASN A 542 -23.83 -47.50 -0.63
N CYS A 543 -23.12 -46.74 0.22
CA CYS A 543 -22.51 -47.26 1.42
C CYS A 543 -23.49 -47.20 2.61
N THR A 544 -23.37 -48.14 3.54
CA THR A 544 -24.27 -48.26 4.70
C THR A 544 -23.46 -48.34 5.99
N ALA A 545 -23.78 -47.50 6.97
CA ALA A 545 -23.31 -47.64 8.35
C ALA A 545 -24.49 -47.93 9.28
N THR A 546 -24.32 -48.83 10.25
CA THR A 546 -25.36 -49.08 11.27
C THR A 546 -25.66 -47.81 12.07
N ASN A 547 -24.63 -47.01 12.38
CA ASN A 547 -24.76 -45.85 13.26
C ASN A 547 -24.71 -44.53 12.47
N ASN A 548 -23.51 -43.98 12.28
CA ASN A 548 -23.32 -42.62 11.76
C ASN A 548 -22.42 -42.60 10.53
N GLY A 549 -22.59 -41.59 9.66
CA GLY A 549 -21.70 -41.39 8.51
C GLY A 549 -21.87 -42.46 7.44
N GLY A 550 -22.99 -42.48 6.73
CA GLY A 550 -23.27 -43.53 5.74
C GLY A 550 -22.18 -43.63 4.66
N GLY A 551 -21.72 -42.49 4.15
CA GLY A 551 -20.54 -42.40 3.29
C GLY A 551 -19.25 -42.34 4.11
N VAL A 552 -19.08 -41.24 4.85
CA VAL A 552 -17.85 -40.93 5.60
C VAL A 552 -18.17 -40.57 7.05
N TYR A 553 -17.39 -41.09 7.99
CA TYR A 553 -17.37 -40.64 9.38
C TYR A 553 -16.02 -40.01 9.69
N VAL A 554 -16.05 -38.73 10.07
CA VAL A 554 -14.88 -37.93 10.46
C VAL A 554 -14.86 -37.88 11.99
N ASP A 555 -13.99 -38.69 12.60
CA ASP A 555 -13.87 -38.74 14.06
C ASP A 555 -13.12 -37.53 14.62
N VAL A 556 -13.10 -37.39 15.94
CA VAL A 556 -12.30 -36.37 16.63
C VAL A 556 -10.81 -36.46 16.23
N ASN A 557 -10.14 -35.32 16.19
CA ASN A 557 -8.75 -35.18 15.71
C ASN A 557 -8.52 -35.63 14.26
N SER A 558 -9.59 -35.81 13.46
CA SER A 558 -9.46 -36.21 12.05
C SER A 558 -9.76 -35.03 11.13
N THR A 559 -9.15 -35.04 9.95
CA THR A 559 -9.41 -34.03 8.93
C THR A 559 -9.86 -34.69 7.63
N PHE A 560 -11.01 -34.25 7.11
CA PHE A 560 -11.49 -34.61 5.78
C PHE A 560 -11.55 -33.37 4.88
N LYS A 561 -10.76 -33.38 3.80
CA LYS A 561 -10.76 -32.36 2.74
C LYS A 561 -11.39 -32.91 1.48
N MET A 562 -12.42 -32.23 0.97
CA MET A 562 -13.12 -32.59 -0.26
C MET A 562 -13.03 -31.42 -1.24
N TYR A 563 -12.37 -31.62 -2.38
CA TYR A 563 -12.19 -30.59 -3.41
C TYR A 563 -12.97 -30.85 -4.70
N GLY A 564 -13.56 -32.03 -4.82
CA GLY A 564 -14.31 -32.48 -6.00
C GLY A 564 -15.00 -33.80 -5.74
N GLY A 565 -15.93 -34.17 -6.63
CA GLY A 565 -16.65 -35.44 -6.55
C GLY A 565 -18.02 -35.35 -5.88
N THR A 566 -18.59 -36.49 -5.51
CA THR A 566 -19.96 -36.55 -4.95
C THR A 566 -20.14 -37.70 -3.95
N ILE A 567 -20.65 -37.40 -2.76
CA ILE A 567 -21.04 -38.40 -1.75
C ILE A 567 -22.56 -38.54 -1.80
N LYS A 568 -23.11 -39.70 -2.19
CA LYS A 568 -24.54 -39.84 -2.52
C LYS A 568 -25.13 -41.22 -2.26
N ASN A 569 -26.44 -41.29 -2.09
CA ASN A 569 -27.19 -42.56 -1.92
C ASN A 569 -26.65 -43.47 -0.81
N ASN A 570 -25.99 -42.90 0.20
CA ASN A 570 -25.50 -43.62 1.36
C ASN A 570 -26.56 -43.64 2.48
N MET A 571 -26.42 -44.59 3.40
CA MET A 571 -27.40 -44.86 4.46
C MET A 571 -26.73 -44.91 5.85
N SER A 572 -27.32 -44.21 6.81
CA SER A 572 -26.99 -44.26 8.24
C SER A 572 -28.14 -43.67 9.06
N THR A 573 -28.02 -43.69 10.38
CA THR A 573 -28.95 -43.01 11.30
C THR A 573 -28.73 -41.49 11.26
N LEU A 574 -27.48 -41.04 11.38
CA LEU A 574 -27.10 -39.62 11.28
C LEU A 574 -26.02 -39.42 10.23
N GLY A 575 -26.09 -38.31 9.50
CA GLY A 575 -25.11 -37.94 8.50
C GLY A 575 -25.02 -38.99 7.40
N LYS A 576 -26.09 -39.13 6.62
CA LYS A 576 -26.15 -40.16 5.56
C LYS A 576 -24.99 -40.00 4.59
N GLY A 577 -24.68 -38.76 4.21
CA GLY A 577 -23.47 -38.46 3.46
C GLY A 577 -22.23 -38.49 4.37
N VAL A 578 -22.14 -37.51 5.26
CA VAL A 578 -20.98 -37.30 6.14
C VAL A 578 -21.44 -37.06 7.58
N TYR A 579 -20.74 -37.65 8.54
CA TYR A 579 -20.87 -37.31 9.96
C TYR A 579 -19.54 -36.71 10.45
N VAL A 580 -19.62 -35.59 11.17
CA VAL A 580 -18.45 -34.93 11.77
C VAL A 580 -18.59 -34.95 13.29
N ALA A 581 -17.64 -35.58 13.98
CA ALA A 581 -17.66 -35.73 15.43
C ALA A 581 -17.16 -34.47 16.15
N GLY A 582 -17.76 -34.14 17.30
CA GLY A 582 -17.27 -33.09 18.18
C GLY A 582 -16.45 -33.64 19.34
N ALA A 583 -15.54 -32.81 19.86
CA ALA A 583 -14.67 -33.19 20.96
C ALA A 583 -15.44 -33.38 22.27
N SER A 584 -15.14 -34.48 22.98
CA SER A 584 -15.68 -34.75 24.31
C SER A 584 -14.72 -34.38 25.46
N PHE A 585 -13.43 -34.15 25.15
CA PHE A 585 -12.39 -33.85 26.14
C PHE A 585 -11.48 -32.72 25.68
N PRO A 586 -10.89 -31.91 26.59
CA PRO A 586 -10.04 -30.77 26.23
C PRO A 586 -8.77 -31.12 25.43
N SER A 587 -8.33 -32.38 25.48
CA SER A 587 -7.17 -32.86 24.71
C SER A 587 -7.52 -33.30 23.29
N MET A 588 -8.79 -33.20 22.89
CA MET A 588 -9.29 -33.55 21.57
C MET A 588 -9.74 -32.30 20.83
N SER A 589 -9.51 -32.29 19.53
CA SER A 589 -10.10 -31.36 18.59
C SER A 589 -11.33 -32.00 17.94
N ASP A 590 -12.28 -31.16 17.53
CA ASP A 590 -13.38 -31.58 16.66
C ASP A 590 -12.83 -32.27 15.41
N GLY A 591 -13.63 -33.16 14.82
CA GLY A 591 -13.42 -33.57 13.44
C GLY A 591 -13.54 -32.35 12.52
N GLU A 592 -12.67 -32.26 11.54
CA GLU A 592 -12.65 -31.16 10.58
C GLU A 592 -13.15 -31.63 9.23
N PHE A 593 -14.23 -31.02 8.73
CA PHE A 593 -14.68 -31.22 7.35
C PHE A 593 -14.52 -29.93 6.55
N ILE A 594 -13.62 -29.98 5.58
CA ILE A 594 -13.21 -28.85 4.74
C ILE A 594 -13.69 -29.12 3.30
N MET A 595 -14.48 -28.20 2.76
CA MET A 595 -15.03 -28.28 1.40
C MET A 595 -14.50 -27.16 0.52
N GLY A 596 -14.17 -27.51 -0.73
CA GLY A 596 -13.73 -26.57 -1.76
C GLY A 596 -14.01 -27.07 -3.17
N GLY A 597 -13.74 -26.24 -4.18
CA GLY A 597 -13.88 -26.60 -5.59
C GLY A 597 -15.25 -27.20 -5.95
N GLU A 598 -15.25 -28.38 -6.57
CA GLU A 598 -16.44 -29.05 -7.11
C GLU A 598 -17.09 -30.04 -6.11
N ALA A 599 -16.71 -29.97 -4.83
CA ALA A 599 -17.22 -30.85 -3.78
C ALA A 599 -18.74 -30.80 -3.65
N CYS A 600 -19.36 -31.96 -3.44
CA CYS A 600 -20.81 -32.11 -3.32
C CYS A 600 -21.17 -33.29 -2.41
N VAL A 601 -22.03 -33.05 -1.43
CA VAL A 601 -22.68 -34.06 -0.61
C VAL A 601 -24.16 -34.05 -0.96
N GLY A 602 -24.63 -35.21 -1.43
CA GLY A 602 -25.98 -35.49 -1.89
C GLY A 602 -26.22 -35.29 -3.38
N GLU A 603 -27.37 -35.81 -3.82
CA GLU A 603 -27.94 -35.57 -5.15
C GLU A 603 -28.94 -34.41 -5.10
N TRP A 604 -28.72 -33.42 -5.97
CA TRP A 604 -29.46 -32.17 -5.97
C TRP A 604 -30.25 -32.01 -7.27
N GLU A 605 -31.53 -31.70 -7.14
CA GLU A 605 -32.40 -31.32 -8.25
C GLU A 605 -33.16 -30.04 -7.86
N ASN A 606 -33.08 -29.01 -8.70
CA ASN A 606 -33.73 -27.71 -8.48
C ASN A 606 -33.50 -27.08 -7.08
N GLY A 607 -32.34 -27.35 -6.48
CA GLY A 607 -31.98 -26.82 -5.17
C GLY A 607 -32.45 -27.65 -3.98
N THR A 608 -33.10 -28.79 -4.22
CA THR A 608 -33.60 -29.72 -3.20
C THR A 608 -32.77 -31.01 -3.20
N LEU A 609 -32.44 -31.49 -1.99
CA LEU A 609 -31.73 -32.73 -1.75
C LEU A 609 -32.65 -33.94 -1.97
N GLN A 610 -32.27 -34.85 -2.87
CA GLN A 610 -33.11 -35.96 -3.31
C GLN A 610 -32.86 -37.26 -2.54
N ASP A 611 -31.60 -37.57 -2.27
CA ASP A 611 -31.16 -38.82 -1.64
C ASP A 611 -31.06 -38.73 -0.10
N GLY A 612 -31.35 -37.55 0.45
CA GLY A 612 -31.23 -37.25 1.88
C GLY A 612 -29.81 -37.37 2.43
N ASN A 613 -28.77 -37.41 1.58
CA ASN A 613 -27.38 -37.47 2.01
C ASN A 613 -26.94 -36.10 2.53
N ASP A 614 -27.11 -35.91 3.84
CA ASP A 614 -26.76 -34.72 4.58
C ASP A 614 -25.35 -34.80 5.21
N VAL A 615 -24.89 -33.66 5.71
CA VAL A 615 -23.72 -33.52 6.57
C VAL A 615 -24.21 -33.27 7.99
N TYR A 616 -24.01 -34.24 8.87
CA TYR A 616 -24.39 -34.11 10.28
C TYR A 616 -23.24 -33.54 11.11
N LEU A 617 -23.53 -32.47 11.86
CA LEU A 617 -22.56 -31.79 12.72
C LEU A 617 -22.80 -32.22 14.17
N GLY A 618 -21.93 -33.09 14.68
CA GLY A 618 -21.97 -33.61 16.04
C GLY A 618 -21.80 -32.54 17.12
N ARG A 619 -22.18 -32.89 18.35
CA ARG A 619 -22.00 -32.05 19.53
C ARG A 619 -20.53 -32.04 19.94
N ASN A 620 -19.97 -30.86 20.15
CA ASN A 620 -18.77 -30.68 20.96
C ASN A 620 -19.20 -30.56 22.43
N ASP A 621 -18.83 -31.50 23.30
CA ASP A 621 -19.32 -31.54 24.68
C ASP A 621 -18.72 -30.44 25.56
N LEU A 622 -17.58 -29.85 25.16
CA LEU A 622 -16.92 -28.77 25.89
C LEU A 622 -17.64 -27.43 25.71
N SER A 623 -18.04 -27.12 24.48
CA SER A 623 -18.78 -25.90 24.13
C SER A 623 -20.30 -26.09 24.19
N SER A 624 -20.76 -27.35 24.13
CA SER A 624 -22.15 -27.74 23.86
C SER A 624 -22.71 -27.22 22.53
N TYR A 625 -21.85 -26.77 21.61
CA TYR A 625 -22.24 -26.28 20.29
C TYR A 625 -22.03 -27.40 19.25
N PRO A 626 -22.74 -27.36 18.12
CA PRO A 626 -22.40 -28.23 17.00
C PRO A 626 -21.02 -27.87 16.46
N VAL A 627 -20.33 -28.87 15.90
CA VAL A 627 -19.16 -28.64 15.04
C VAL A 627 -19.59 -27.91 13.76
N LYS A 628 -18.64 -27.67 12.86
CA LYS A 628 -18.83 -26.79 11.70
C LYS A 628 -18.19 -27.35 10.43
N ILE A 629 -18.75 -26.95 9.29
CA ILE A 629 -18.10 -27.11 7.99
C ILE A 629 -17.16 -25.92 7.78
N GLN A 630 -15.99 -26.17 7.22
CA GLN A 630 -15.05 -25.14 6.79
C GLN A 630 -15.06 -25.06 5.25
N ILE A 631 -15.13 -23.85 4.72
CA ILE A 631 -14.86 -23.59 3.31
C ILE A 631 -13.36 -23.31 3.17
N ASP A 632 -12.70 -23.99 2.25
CA ASP A 632 -11.32 -23.65 1.89
C ASP A 632 -11.31 -22.28 1.18
N ASN A 633 -10.63 -21.30 1.78
CA ASN A 633 -10.52 -19.94 1.25
C ASN A 633 -9.66 -19.85 -0.02
N ASP A 634 -8.73 -20.78 -0.18
CA ASP A 634 -7.81 -20.82 -1.31
C ASP A 634 -8.41 -21.53 -2.52
N LYS A 635 -9.29 -22.50 -2.26
CA LYS A 635 -10.05 -23.22 -3.28
C LYS A 635 -11.54 -23.20 -2.95
N PRO A 636 -12.19 -22.03 -2.97
CA PRO A 636 -13.57 -21.90 -2.56
C PRO A 636 -14.50 -22.77 -3.41
N ILE A 637 -15.66 -23.07 -2.83
CA ILE A 637 -16.69 -23.88 -3.47
C ILE A 637 -17.10 -23.23 -4.80
N ALA A 638 -17.28 -24.03 -5.84
CA ALA A 638 -17.63 -23.61 -7.19
C ALA A 638 -19.09 -23.97 -7.55
N LYS A 639 -19.64 -25.04 -6.97
CA LYS A 639 -21.02 -25.48 -7.24
C LYS A 639 -22.10 -24.62 -6.57
N PRO A 640 -23.30 -24.51 -7.17
CA PRO A 640 -24.39 -23.68 -6.66
C PRO A 640 -25.12 -24.30 -5.44
N LYS A 641 -25.12 -25.63 -5.32
CA LYS A 641 -25.61 -26.37 -4.15
C LYS A 641 -24.66 -27.52 -3.85
N VAL A 642 -24.29 -27.68 -2.58
CA VAL A 642 -23.17 -28.56 -2.20
C VAL A 642 -23.41 -29.41 -0.98
N ALA A 643 -24.24 -29.02 -0.02
CA ALA A 643 -24.54 -29.84 1.16
C ALA A 643 -25.80 -29.36 1.87
N CYS A 644 -26.53 -30.29 2.46
CA CYS A 644 -27.54 -30.01 3.47
C CYS A 644 -26.91 -30.25 4.84
N ILE A 645 -26.99 -29.26 5.71
CA ILE A 645 -26.43 -29.31 7.06
C ILE A 645 -27.51 -29.76 8.04
N THR A 646 -27.21 -30.79 8.82
CA THR A 646 -28.02 -31.19 9.97
C THR A 646 -27.20 -30.98 11.24
N PRO A 647 -27.41 -29.89 11.99
CA PRO A 647 -26.71 -29.69 13.24
C PRO A 647 -27.27 -30.60 14.34
N TYR A 648 -26.45 -30.96 15.33
CA TYR A 648 -26.89 -31.69 16.52
C TYR A 648 -28.04 -30.98 17.26
N SER A 649 -28.02 -29.64 17.27
CA SER A 649 -29.06 -28.78 17.84
C SER A 649 -29.19 -27.49 17.05
N TYR A 650 -30.36 -26.85 17.13
CA TYR A 650 -30.68 -25.64 16.40
C TYR A 650 -30.75 -24.43 17.35
N ASP A 651 -29.91 -23.42 17.11
CA ASP A 651 -29.93 -22.15 17.84
C ASP A 651 -29.32 -21.06 16.95
N VAL A 652 -29.86 -19.85 17.02
CA VAL A 652 -29.38 -18.71 16.22
C VAL A 652 -27.94 -18.28 16.53
N ASN A 653 -27.39 -18.72 17.67
CA ASN A 653 -26.01 -18.45 18.07
C ASN A 653 -25.01 -19.50 17.54
N TYR A 654 -25.48 -20.58 16.93
CA TYR A 654 -24.60 -21.64 16.44
C TYR A 654 -24.03 -21.31 15.06
N THR A 655 -22.70 -21.34 14.98
CA THR A 655 -21.98 -21.19 13.71
C THR A 655 -21.76 -22.57 13.12
N VAL A 656 -22.39 -22.84 11.97
CA VAL A 656 -22.32 -24.14 11.28
C VAL A 656 -21.42 -24.11 10.06
N LEU A 657 -21.02 -22.92 9.61
CA LEU A 657 -20.18 -22.71 8.43
C LEU A 657 -19.13 -21.63 8.72
N THR A 658 -17.87 -21.90 8.38
CA THR A 658 -16.76 -20.94 8.54
C THR A 658 -15.83 -20.95 7.33
N MET A 659 -15.01 -19.92 7.19
CA MET A 659 -14.00 -19.80 6.13
C MET A 659 -12.79 -19.08 6.71
N PRO A 660 -11.83 -19.81 7.33
CA PRO A 660 -10.62 -19.21 7.87
C PRO A 660 -9.89 -18.38 6.79
N GLY A 661 -9.53 -17.14 7.11
CA GLY A 661 -8.88 -16.21 6.16
C GLY A 661 -9.82 -15.56 5.12
N GLY A 662 -11.13 -15.83 5.18
CA GLY A 662 -12.12 -15.32 4.23
C GLY A 662 -13.48 -15.00 4.85
N SER A 663 -14.48 -14.78 4.00
CA SER A 663 -15.88 -14.51 4.39
C SER A 663 -16.83 -15.53 3.75
N VAL A 664 -17.68 -16.15 4.56
CA VAL A 664 -18.67 -17.13 4.08
C VAL A 664 -19.87 -16.51 3.36
N ASN A 665 -20.05 -15.18 3.42
CA ASN A 665 -21.27 -14.49 2.96
C ASN A 665 -21.69 -14.88 1.53
N ASP A 666 -20.73 -15.06 0.64
CA ASP A 666 -20.98 -15.32 -0.79
C ASP A 666 -21.21 -16.82 -1.09
N TYR A 667 -21.18 -17.66 -0.05
CA TYR A 667 -21.26 -19.12 -0.15
C TYR A 667 -22.42 -19.72 0.65
N THR A 668 -23.05 -18.96 1.54
CA THR A 668 -24.10 -19.48 2.44
C THR A 668 -25.31 -20.00 1.69
N ASN A 669 -25.63 -19.42 0.53
CA ASN A 669 -26.70 -19.88 -0.35
C ASN A 669 -26.45 -21.26 -0.98
N ARG A 670 -25.21 -21.77 -0.93
CA ARG A 670 -24.84 -23.09 -1.45
C ARG A 670 -25.19 -24.23 -0.51
N PHE A 671 -25.47 -23.90 0.74
CA PHE A 671 -25.89 -24.83 1.76
C PHE A 671 -27.40 -24.73 1.97
N THR A 672 -28.02 -25.83 2.39
CA THR A 672 -29.34 -25.82 3.02
C THR A 672 -29.19 -26.32 4.45
N VAL A 673 -30.21 -26.14 5.27
CA VAL A 673 -30.25 -26.69 6.63
C VAL A 673 -31.49 -27.58 6.71
N THR A 674 -31.34 -28.77 7.29
CA THR A 674 -32.45 -29.67 7.55
C THR A 674 -33.46 -28.96 8.47
N PRO A 675 -34.78 -29.04 8.21
CA PRO A 675 -35.77 -28.47 9.12
C PRO A 675 -35.68 -29.11 10.52
N GLU A 676 -35.84 -28.29 11.55
CA GLU A 676 -35.92 -28.75 12.94
C GLU A 676 -37.32 -29.31 13.19
N ASP A 677 -37.41 -30.56 13.65
CA ASP A 677 -38.66 -31.16 14.11
C ASP A 677 -38.95 -30.68 15.54
N LEU A 678 -40.03 -29.91 15.69
CA LEU A 678 -40.49 -29.40 16.98
C LEU A 678 -41.49 -30.36 17.66
N GLY A 679 -41.80 -31.48 17.02
CA GLY A 679 -42.81 -32.45 17.44
C GLY A 679 -44.21 -32.12 16.93
N SER A 680 -45.12 -33.09 17.04
CA SER A 680 -46.54 -32.97 16.63
C SER A 680 -46.79 -32.57 15.17
N GLY A 681 -45.80 -32.72 14.29
CA GLY A 681 -45.87 -32.34 12.88
C GLY A 681 -45.45 -30.91 12.58
N ASP A 682 -45.02 -30.15 13.59
CA ASP A 682 -44.50 -28.80 13.42
C ASP A 682 -42.99 -28.83 13.12
N THR A 683 -42.58 -28.07 12.10
CA THR A 683 -41.16 -27.95 11.72
C THR A 683 -40.74 -26.48 11.63
N GLN A 684 -39.55 -26.15 12.13
CA GLN A 684 -38.91 -24.85 11.89
C GLN A 684 -37.90 -24.96 10.75
N ASN A 685 -38.06 -24.12 9.73
CA ASN A 685 -37.08 -24.01 8.65
C ASN A 685 -35.90 -23.14 9.06
N TRP A 686 -34.71 -23.52 8.62
CA TRP A 686 -33.45 -22.84 8.95
C TRP A 686 -32.64 -22.58 7.69
N LYS A 687 -31.77 -21.57 7.75
CA LYS A 687 -30.76 -21.28 6.72
C LYS A 687 -29.44 -20.91 7.38
N VAL A 688 -28.39 -20.91 6.56
CA VAL A 688 -27.10 -20.35 6.95
C VAL A 688 -27.10 -18.85 6.65
N GLY A 689 -26.93 -18.04 7.70
CA GLY A 689 -26.84 -16.59 7.65
C GLY A 689 -25.52 -16.08 7.08
N LYS A 690 -25.43 -14.77 6.82
CA LYS A 690 -24.26 -14.13 6.17
C LYS A 690 -22.92 -14.32 6.90
N LYS A 691 -22.98 -14.61 8.21
CA LYS A 691 -21.82 -14.86 9.08
C LYS A 691 -21.57 -16.35 9.34
N GLY A 692 -22.32 -17.26 8.70
CA GLY A 692 -22.23 -18.70 8.95
C GLY A 692 -23.04 -19.20 10.14
N LEU A 693 -23.78 -18.31 10.82
CA LEU A 693 -24.70 -18.63 11.90
C LEU A 693 -26.00 -19.23 11.36
N LEU A 694 -26.68 -20.07 12.14
CA LEU A 694 -28.04 -20.48 11.85
C LEU A 694 -29.01 -19.28 11.95
N GLU A 695 -29.93 -19.17 11.00
CA GLU A 695 -31.01 -18.19 11.02
C GLU A 695 -32.34 -18.90 10.76
N LYS A 696 -33.39 -18.53 11.50
CA LYS A 696 -34.76 -18.98 11.21
C LYS A 696 -35.22 -18.42 9.87
N GLN A 697 -35.91 -19.23 9.08
CA GLN A 697 -36.56 -18.83 7.83
C GLN A 697 -38.03 -18.49 8.03
#